data_AF-A0A5B8NBF3-F1
#
_entry.id   AF-A0A5B8NBF3-F1
#
_cell.length_a   1.000
_cell.length_b   1.000
_cell.length_c   1.000
_cell.angle_alpha   90.00
_cell.angle_beta   90.00
_cell.angle_gamma   90.00
#
_symmetry.space_group_name_H-M   'P 1'
#
loop_
_entity.id
_entity.type
_entity.pdbx_description
1 polymer ?
#
loop_
_entity_poly.entity_id
_entity_poly.type
_entity_poly.pdbx_seq_one_letter_code
_entity_poly.pdbx_strand_id
1 'polypeptide(L)'
;MKNASVFSIKPMTFAILLAFSAGAYAQIASGTLPVGPTVVNGTVAINNPAANTMQITNTPGAIVNWNSFSIGSASVVTINQTAGPASSILNRVTGADPSQIMGRLESNGRVFLINPNGVLFGAGSVIDTQSLIASTRDISNANFLAGNYLFEGAGPGRITVDQGALITTASHGPNGQVWLFADKVALQQGSNINAPDGQVMLAAGTQLQVGSNSLGNMTFTVATGSANTIDSYGSVAAQRGAVGMFADSIVHGGQVATGGGPGEVLLMAARDITVPDGGAINASGEMGDSGGHITLNAGNRLKIGAQASVAADGSSQGGSGGLIDLIAYDLQVSPVASGMGNVHASAKVAGAPNGDVRVMLRSAPVDAMPAAGQFAVTLSSGKDMYPTVTTLADGSSVVTWMSMDLPPNVLWDVKYSTVYAQRIGPNGQSLGGRIQIGSVTGNQSYPSVAPTRDGGFLIAWSDGRTGRREVWTRAFDANGMPVTADLKLSSDAGDQDNIKLATLADGRILTTWSSRSSISPLVIDIRAQLVDARGNPVGAPFTINMTGSADKGSQYRPDIAPLADGGFVVTYHAIASGSYYADAYGRRFDRNGVPVGPEFTIAATTRDDWRITTKGLLDGGFVVVWDTTIDSSYTTRMFYRRYDARGVMIQGDTPVGMAPGGSGQSFAQVTPMADGGFVIVWKSYQNGTGSSNADVYAQRFGANGLPAAAPKLVAGGVAGQWEPTVAATADNGYTVTWYTDQNGNMDIYAQRFASPVMQAAVAGGVSGELRNRGYMTAQGVSNGTASEPVLVLPAPEPVVTTAVAAPVAPAPVSTETSTASAISSASGTTTSPTSTTSVTSIVSTTTTAALPGTTSSTVANDKDERKEKTPEAADAPKITVKPQPPVKQEPALAGKTESALNAVRQVTPTGMTDFVLPGASPVFANTVSVQPVRNAEGNVIGYAVSKEDNRDARDGK
;
A
#
# COMPACT_ATOMS: atom_id res chain seq x y z
N MET A 1 -47.79 14.07 46.45
CA MET A 1 -46.68 14.16 47.43
C MET A 1 -45.86 12.88 47.30
N LYS A 2 -44.52 12.85 47.36
CA LYS A 2 -43.45 13.86 47.29
C LYS A 2 -42.12 13.10 47.00
N ASN A 3 -41.08 13.76 46.48
CA ASN A 3 -39.72 13.22 46.23
C ASN A 3 -39.64 12.16 45.09
N ALA A 4 -38.94 12.30 43.96
CA ALA A 4 -37.99 13.29 43.40
C ALA A 4 -36.52 13.25 43.90
N SER A 5 -35.69 12.40 43.25
CA SER A 5 -34.20 12.39 43.25
C SER A 5 -33.67 11.18 42.45
N VAL A 6 -32.69 11.21 41.54
CA VAL A 6 -32.04 12.27 40.71
C VAL A 6 -31.67 11.60 39.36
N PHE A 7 -31.95 12.23 38.22
CA PHE A 7 -31.38 11.82 36.93
C PHE A 7 -30.02 12.51 36.71
N SER A 8 -28.93 11.74 36.63
CA SER A 8 -27.59 12.26 36.35
C SER A 8 -27.40 12.45 34.84
N ILE A 9 -27.82 13.60 34.32
CA ILE A 9 -27.44 14.03 32.96
C ILE A 9 -25.94 14.35 32.98
N LYS A 10 -25.12 13.53 32.32
CA LYS A 10 -23.71 13.83 32.05
C LYS A 10 -23.57 14.48 30.67
N PRO A 11 -23.20 15.77 30.57
CA PRO A 11 -22.75 16.35 29.32
C PRO A 11 -21.28 15.96 29.09
N MET A 12 -20.98 15.25 28.01
CA MET A 12 -19.61 15.27 27.47
C MET A 12 -19.60 15.08 25.96
N THR A 13 -19.57 16.21 25.27
CA THR A 13 -19.45 16.34 23.82
C THR A 13 -18.11 15.77 23.33
N PHE A 14 -18.12 14.98 22.26
CA PHE A 14 -16.92 14.76 21.46
C PHE A 14 -17.27 14.77 19.96
N ALA A 15 -17.85 15.88 19.51
CA ALA A 15 -17.85 16.21 18.09
C ALA A 15 -16.40 16.37 17.65
N ILE A 16 -15.95 15.56 16.68
CA ILE A 16 -14.64 15.74 16.06
C ILE A 16 -14.72 17.02 15.22
N LEU A 17 -14.30 18.13 15.83
CA LEU A 17 -14.10 19.38 15.12
C LEU A 17 -12.87 19.19 14.22
N LEU A 18 -13.09 18.66 13.01
CA LEU A 18 -12.12 18.79 11.93
C LEU A 18 -11.89 20.29 11.74
N ALA A 19 -10.71 20.75 12.17
CA ALA A 19 -10.32 22.14 12.08
C ALA A 19 -10.12 22.49 10.61
N PHE A 20 -11.21 22.85 9.93
CA PHE A 20 -11.15 23.51 8.64
C PHE A 20 -10.32 24.77 8.80
N SER A 21 -9.09 24.73 8.29
CA SER A 21 -8.25 25.88 8.04
C SER A 21 -8.83 26.68 6.87
N ALA A 22 -10.03 27.22 7.10
CA ALA A 22 -10.56 28.34 6.35
C ALA A 22 -9.57 29.50 6.55
N GLY A 23 -8.56 29.56 5.68
CA GLY A 23 -7.57 30.63 5.66
C GLY A 23 -8.34 31.94 5.53
N ALA A 24 -8.38 32.69 6.63
CA ALA A 24 -9.25 33.84 6.81
C ALA A 24 -8.71 34.99 5.97
N TYR A 25 -9.26 35.13 4.76
CA TYR A 25 -8.97 36.27 3.91
C TYR A 25 -9.43 37.56 4.61
N ALA A 26 -8.60 38.60 4.55
CA ALA A 26 -8.98 39.92 5.05
C ALA A 26 -10.24 40.39 4.31
N GLN A 27 -11.30 40.64 5.07
CA GLN A 27 -12.60 41.03 4.52
C GLN A 27 -12.47 42.35 3.74
N ILE A 28 -12.92 42.34 2.48
CA ILE A 28 -13.05 43.55 1.66
C ILE A 28 -14.01 44.56 2.27
N ALA A 29 -13.88 45.83 1.89
CA ALA A 29 -14.83 46.86 2.30
C ALA A 29 -16.23 46.57 1.77
N SER A 30 -17.27 46.89 2.54
CA SER A 30 -18.66 46.55 2.19
C SER A 30 -19.14 47.20 0.89
N GLY A 31 -18.59 48.36 0.49
CA GLY A 31 -18.86 49.02 -0.78
C GLY A 31 -17.89 48.67 -1.93
N THR A 32 -17.03 47.65 -1.78
CA THR A 32 -16.10 47.25 -2.85
C THR A 32 -16.85 46.82 -4.12
N LEU A 33 -16.34 47.24 -5.27
CA LEU A 33 -16.78 46.82 -6.61
C LEU A 33 -15.55 46.30 -7.40
N PRO A 34 -15.75 45.57 -8.52
CA PRO A 34 -14.65 45.18 -9.42
C PRO A 34 -13.85 46.39 -9.93
N VAL A 35 -12.53 46.23 -10.07
CA VAL A 35 -11.59 47.31 -10.40
C VAL A 35 -10.53 46.93 -11.43
N GLY A 36 -10.09 47.93 -12.20
CA GLY A 36 -9.11 47.78 -13.28
C GLY A 36 -9.56 46.91 -14.45
N PRO A 37 -10.76 47.14 -15.05
CA PRO A 37 -11.18 46.40 -16.24
C PRO A 37 -10.31 46.76 -17.45
N THR A 38 -9.90 45.73 -18.20
CA THR A 38 -9.28 45.84 -19.52
C THR A 38 -10.03 44.92 -20.47
N VAL A 39 -10.77 45.51 -21.44
CA VAL A 39 -11.54 44.74 -22.43
C VAL A 39 -10.59 44.16 -23.47
N VAL A 40 -10.65 42.84 -23.66
CA VAL A 40 -9.78 42.06 -24.55
C VAL A 40 -10.55 41.54 -25.78
N ASN A 41 -11.85 41.34 -25.67
CA ASN A 41 -12.72 40.98 -26.79
C ASN A 41 -14.16 41.49 -26.58
N GLY A 42 -14.88 41.72 -27.67
CA GLY A 42 -16.25 42.25 -27.67
C GLY A 42 -16.33 43.73 -27.30
N THR A 43 -17.56 44.24 -27.26
CA THR A 43 -17.87 45.56 -26.70
C THR A 43 -18.41 45.37 -25.29
N VAL A 44 -17.84 46.10 -24.33
CA VAL A 44 -18.30 46.12 -22.93
C VAL A 44 -18.40 47.56 -22.45
N ALA A 45 -19.58 47.95 -21.97
CA ALA A 45 -19.82 49.20 -21.27
C ALA A 45 -19.95 48.93 -19.76
N ILE A 46 -19.32 49.76 -18.94
CA ILE A 46 -19.33 49.64 -17.47
C ILE A 46 -19.77 50.98 -16.90
N ASN A 47 -20.91 50.99 -16.20
CA ASN A 47 -21.51 52.17 -15.59
C ASN A 47 -21.70 51.94 -14.10
N ASN A 48 -21.44 52.95 -13.26
CA ASN A 48 -21.69 52.88 -11.82
C ASN A 48 -22.87 53.80 -11.45
N PRO A 49 -24.14 53.37 -11.59
CA PRO A 49 -25.32 54.23 -11.36
C PRO A 49 -25.52 54.64 -9.90
N ALA A 50 -24.87 53.98 -8.94
CA ALA A 50 -24.84 54.36 -7.53
C ALA A 50 -23.51 53.93 -6.89
N ALA A 51 -23.19 54.46 -5.70
CA ALA A 51 -21.88 54.30 -5.05
C ALA A 51 -21.41 52.83 -4.90
N ASN A 52 -22.35 51.91 -4.64
CA ASN A 52 -22.08 50.48 -4.49
C ASN A 52 -22.72 49.63 -5.61
N THR A 53 -23.06 50.23 -6.75
CA THR A 53 -23.76 49.52 -7.83
C THR A 53 -23.00 49.68 -9.14
N MET A 54 -22.67 48.55 -9.77
CA MET A 54 -22.08 48.49 -11.11
C MET A 54 -23.03 47.77 -12.07
N GLN A 55 -23.23 48.36 -13.24
CA GLN A 55 -23.92 47.75 -14.37
C GLN A 55 -22.92 47.54 -15.50
N ILE A 56 -22.80 46.29 -15.94
CA ILE A 56 -21.98 45.88 -17.08
C ILE A 56 -22.93 45.50 -18.21
N THR A 57 -22.69 45.99 -19.42
CA THR A 57 -23.43 45.60 -20.63
C THR A 57 -22.44 45.09 -21.67
N ASN A 58 -22.61 43.85 -22.16
CA ASN A 58 -21.66 43.22 -23.07
C ASN A 58 -22.31 42.56 -24.30
N THR A 59 -21.55 42.51 -25.40
CA THR A 59 -21.82 41.62 -26.53
C THR A 59 -21.50 40.16 -26.19
N PRO A 60 -22.08 39.17 -26.90
CA PRO A 60 -21.72 37.76 -26.72
C PRO A 60 -20.24 37.48 -26.98
N GLY A 61 -19.62 36.64 -26.16
CA GLY A 61 -18.21 36.28 -26.28
C GLY A 61 -17.22 37.35 -25.77
N ALA A 62 -17.71 38.40 -25.09
CA ALA A 62 -16.84 39.42 -24.55
C ALA A 62 -15.86 38.88 -23.50
N ILE A 63 -14.65 39.43 -23.47
CA ILE A 63 -13.57 39.05 -22.53
C ILE A 63 -13.06 40.32 -21.84
N VAL A 64 -13.01 40.30 -20.51
CA VAL A 64 -12.49 41.39 -19.67
C VAL A 64 -11.49 40.81 -18.68
N ASN A 65 -10.25 41.31 -18.72
CA ASN A 65 -9.28 41.11 -17.65
C ASN A 65 -9.51 42.16 -16.56
N TRP A 66 -9.31 41.80 -15.29
CA TRP A 66 -9.56 42.65 -14.12
C TRP A 66 -8.38 42.62 -13.16
N ASN A 67 -7.99 43.77 -12.59
CA ASN A 67 -7.02 43.80 -11.49
C ASN A 67 -7.60 43.12 -10.23
N SER A 68 -8.89 43.32 -9.93
CA SER A 68 -9.63 42.50 -8.98
C SER A 68 -11.11 42.46 -9.35
N PHE A 69 -11.72 41.27 -9.29
CA PHE A 69 -13.16 41.09 -9.40
C PHE A 69 -13.68 40.64 -8.03
N SER A 70 -14.09 41.61 -7.21
CA SER A 70 -14.60 41.41 -5.85
C SER A 70 -15.80 42.33 -5.62
N ILE A 71 -16.75 41.89 -4.79
CA ILE A 71 -18.05 42.54 -4.56
C ILE A 71 -18.31 42.58 -3.06
N GLY A 72 -18.26 43.77 -2.46
CA GLY A 72 -18.51 43.98 -1.03
C GLY A 72 -19.96 43.65 -0.63
N SER A 73 -20.19 43.40 0.66
CA SER A 73 -21.50 42.94 1.19
C SER A 73 -22.66 43.93 1.03
N ALA A 74 -22.38 45.21 0.75
CA ALA A 74 -23.36 46.24 0.43
C ALA A 74 -23.35 46.61 -1.06
N SER A 75 -22.72 45.79 -1.92
CA SER A 75 -22.56 46.04 -3.36
C SER A 75 -23.37 45.10 -4.23
N VAL A 76 -23.73 45.60 -5.42
CA VAL A 76 -24.46 44.86 -6.47
C VAL A 76 -23.74 45.04 -7.81
N VAL A 77 -23.46 43.93 -8.50
CA VAL A 77 -22.98 43.93 -9.89
C VAL A 77 -24.00 43.23 -10.77
N THR A 78 -24.60 43.96 -11.71
CA THR A 78 -25.57 43.41 -12.67
C THR A 78 -24.95 43.39 -14.07
N ILE A 79 -24.91 42.23 -14.72
CA ILE A 79 -24.34 42.02 -16.05
C ILE A 79 -25.47 41.76 -17.05
N ASN A 80 -25.83 42.80 -17.81
CA ASN A 80 -26.89 42.79 -18.81
C ASN A 80 -26.33 42.43 -20.19
N GLN A 81 -26.38 41.16 -20.55
CA GLN A 81 -25.84 40.66 -21.81
C GLN A 81 -26.83 40.85 -22.96
N THR A 82 -26.38 41.35 -24.11
CA THR A 82 -27.28 41.82 -25.17
C THR A 82 -28.03 40.72 -25.93
N ALA A 83 -27.57 39.46 -25.84
CA ALA A 83 -28.28 38.29 -26.39
C ALA A 83 -28.88 37.36 -25.31
N GLY A 84 -29.03 37.86 -24.07
CA GLY A 84 -29.68 37.13 -22.98
C GLY A 84 -29.02 35.76 -22.67
N PRO A 85 -29.81 34.68 -22.47
CA PRO A 85 -29.32 33.43 -21.90
C PRO A 85 -28.31 32.69 -22.79
N ALA A 86 -28.30 32.96 -24.09
CA ALA A 86 -27.32 32.40 -25.03
C ALA A 86 -25.95 33.11 -24.97
N SER A 87 -25.89 34.31 -24.40
CA SER A 87 -24.65 35.10 -24.29
C SER A 87 -23.74 34.59 -23.18
N SER A 88 -22.43 34.79 -23.37
CA SER A 88 -21.42 34.61 -22.33
C SER A 88 -20.41 35.77 -22.27
N ILE A 89 -19.97 36.10 -21.05
CA ILE A 89 -18.84 36.98 -20.75
C ILE A 89 -17.76 36.21 -19.98
N LEU A 90 -16.48 36.48 -20.27
CA LEU A 90 -15.33 35.99 -19.54
C LEU A 90 -14.69 37.09 -18.70
N ASN A 91 -14.78 36.98 -17.38
CA ASN A 91 -14.09 37.85 -16.43
C ASN A 91 -12.88 37.08 -15.88
N ARG A 92 -11.66 37.54 -16.18
CA ARG A 92 -10.41 36.94 -15.68
C ARG A 92 -9.70 37.91 -14.75
N VAL A 93 -9.41 37.50 -13.53
CA VAL A 93 -8.59 38.27 -12.60
C VAL A 93 -7.11 38.05 -12.91
N THR A 94 -6.37 39.15 -13.05
CA THR A 94 -4.92 39.17 -13.31
C THR A 94 -4.11 39.78 -12.17
N GLY A 95 -4.77 40.21 -11.09
CA GLY A 95 -4.11 40.56 -9.82
C GLY A 95 -3.77 39.34 -8.96
N ALA A 96 -3.16 39.58 -7.80
CA ALA A 96 -2.74 38.54 -6.85
C ALA A 96 -3.82 38.13 -5.83
N ASP A 97 -4.92 38.88 -5.75
CA ASP A 97 -5.96 38.65 -4.73
C ASP A 97 -7.05 37.67 -5.20
N PRO A 98 -7.58 36.82 -4.32
CA PRO A 98 -8.75 35.99 -4.58
C PRO A 98 -10.02 36.85 -4.72
N SER A 99 -10.98 36.37 -5.50
CA SER A 99 -12.26 37.04 -5.73
C SER A 99 -13.17 36.87 -4.51
N GLN A 100 -13.36 37.94 -3.74
CA GLN A 100 -14.29 37.96 -2.61
C GLN A 100 -15.66 38.46 -3.07
N ILE A 101 -16.64 37.56 -3.18
CA ILE A 101 -18.02 37.84 -3.55
C ILE A 101 -18.88 37.80 -2.28
N MET A 102 -19.01 38.94 -1.61
CA MET A 102 -19.76 39.11 -0.36
C MET A 102 -21.16 39.70 -0.60
N GLY A 103 -21.37 40.43 -1.70
CA GLY A 103 -22.64 41.07 -2.08
C GLY A 103 -23.45 40.30 -3.11
N ARG A 104 -24.04 41.03 -4.08
CA ARG A 104 -24.88 40.46 -5.15
C ARG A 104 -24.18 40.46 -6.52
N LEU A 105 -24.30 39.37 -7.26
CA LEU A 105 -23.92 39.24 -8.67
C LEU A 105 -25.11 38.72 -9.49
N GLU A 106 -25.54 39.46 -10.49
CA GLU A 106 -26.76 39.19 -11.26
C GLU A 106 -26.48 39.17 -12.76
N SER A 107 -27.04 38.24 -13.54
CA SER A 107 -26.86 38.22 -15.01
C SER A 107 -27.94 37.45 -15.76
N ASN A 108 -28.51 38.07 -16.79
CA ASN A 108 -29.45 37.43 -17.75
C ASN A 108 -28.77 36.47 -18.75
N GLY A 109 -27.47 36.20 -18.58
CA GLY A 109 -26.65 35.33 -19.42
C GLY A 109 -25.55 34.63 -18.62
N ARG A 110 -24.67 33.89 -19.31
CA ARG A 110 -23.61 33.09 -18.66
C ARG A 110 -22.42 33.95 -18.22
N VAL A 111 -21.98 33.80 -16.98
CA VAL A 111 -20.85 34.52 -16.39
C VAL A 111 -19.72 33.55 -16.08
N PHE A 112 -18.60 33.68 -16.77
CA PHE A 112 -17.35 33.01 -16.41
C PHE A 112 -16.56 33.95 -15.48
N LEU A 113 -16.08 33.41 -14.35
CA LEU A 113 -15.25 34.12 -13.37
C LEU A 113 -13.99 33.27 -13.09
N ILE A 114 -12.87 33.70 -13.66
CA ILE A 114 -11.58 33.00 -13.54
C ILE A 114 -10.68 33.77 -12.58
N ASN A 115 -10.22 33.13 -11.50
CA ASN A 115 -9.23 33.71 -10.59
C ASN A 115 -8.30 32.61 -10.04
N PRO A 116 -7.05 32.51 -10.51
CA PRO A 116 -6.08 31.51 -10.06
C PRO A 116 -5.74 31.54 -8.56
N ASN A 117 -5.99 32.67 -7.89
CA ASN A 117 -5.76 32.85 -6.45
C ASN A 117 -6.94 32.31 -5.60
N GLY A 118 -8.10 32.07 -6.21
CA GLY A 118 -9.30 31.51 -5.57
C GLY A 118 -10.54 32.40 -5.71
N VAL A 119 -11.70 31.83 -5.34
CA VAL A 119 -13.00 32.53 -5.28
C VAL A 119 -13.72 32.18 -3.99
N LEU A 120 -14.17 33.19 -3.24
CA LEU A 120 -14.95 33.05 -2.02
C LEU A 120 -16.34 33.67 -2.23
N PHE A 121 -17.38 32.84 -2.18
CA PHE A 121 -18.77 33.28 -2.08
C PHE A 121 -19.13 33.35 -0.60
N GLY A 122 -19.11 34.56 -0.04
CA GLY A 122 -19.19 34.80 1.41
C GLY A 122 -20.60 34.70 1.98
N ALA A 123 -20.70 34.60 3.30
CA ALA A 123 -21.97 34.48 4.02
C ALA A 123 -22.96 35.61 3.66
N GLY A 124 -24.16 35.24 3.20
CA GLY A 124 -25.20 36.17 2.77
C GLY A 124 -25.07 36.69 1.33
N SER A 125 -24.03 36.32 0.59
CA SER A 125 -23.91 36.64 -0.84
C SER A 125 -25.00 35.96 -1.67
N VAL A 126 -25.43 36.63 -2.75
CA VAL A 126 -26.44 36.09 -3.68
C VAL A 126 -25.95 36.23 -5.11
N ILE A 127 -25.83 35.09 -5.80
CA ILE A 127 -25.38 35.02 -7.18
C ILE A 127 -26.52 34.42 -8.00
N ASP A 128 -27.17 35.24 -8.82
CA ASP A 128 -28.39 34.91 -9.55
C ASP A 128 -28.18 35.13 -11.06
N THR A 129 -27.89 34.05 -11.78
CA THR A 129 -27.43 34.11 -13.18
C THR A 129 -28.04 33.00 -14.03
N GLN A 130 -28.23 33.19 -15.34
CA GLN A 130 -28.54 32.05 -16.23
C GLN A 130 -27.48 30.93 -16.09
N SER A 131 -26.20 31.28 -15.97
CA SER A 131 -25.16 30.32 -15.60
C SER A 131 -23.96 30.98 -14.95
N LEU A 132 -23.36 30.29 -13.97
CA LEU A 132 -22.11 30.67 -13.33
C LEU A 132 -21.05 29.60 -13.61
N ILE A 133 -19.91 30.00 -14.17
CA ILE A 133 -18.75 29.13 -14.36
C ILE A 133 -17.56 29.78 -13.64
N ALA A 134 -17.29 29.34 -12.41
CA ALA A 134 -16.17 29.86 -11.60
C ALA A 134 -15.00 28.87 -11.64
N SER A 135 -13.79 29.36 -11.90
CA SER A 135 -12.59 28.51 -12.01
C SER A 135 -11.32 29.14 -11.43
N THR A 136 -10.44 28.33 -10.84
CA THR A 136 -9.04 28.72 -10.54
C THR A 136 -8.05 28.28 -11.62
N ARG A 137 -8.44 27.36 -12.51
CA ARG A 137 -7.71 27.05 -13.75
C ARG A 137 -8.16 28.00 -14.86
N ASP A 138 -7.23 28.49 -15.70
CA ASP A 138 -7.56 29.44 -16.77
C ASP A 138 -8.06 28.72 -18.04
N ILE A 139 -8.88 29.41 -18.80
CA ILE A 139 -9.31 29.02 -20.15
C ILE A 139 -8.73 30.02 -21.15
N SER A 140 -8.03 29.54 -22.18
CA SER A 140 -7.44 30.44 -23.17
C SER A 140 -8.53 31.22 -23.92
N ASN A 141 -8.22 32.46 -24.34
CA ASN A 141 -9.18 33.30 -25.07
C ASN A 141 -9.68 32.62 -26.36
N ALA A 142 -8.81 31.86 -27.04
CA ALA A 142 -9.19 31.08 -28.22
C ALA A 142 -10.17 29.94 -27.87
N ASN A 143 -9.88 29.19 -26.80
CA ASN A 143 -10.74 28.12 -26.30
C ASN A 143 -12.14 28.64 -25.92
N PHE A 144 -12.22 29.73 -25.16
CA PHE A 144 -13.49 30.36 -24.78
C PHE A 144 -14.29 30.84 -26.00
N LEU A 145 -13.66 31.53 -26.96
CA LEU A 145 -14.34 32.03 -28.16
C LEU A 145 -14.80 30.91 -29.10
N ALA A 146 -14.05 29.81 -29.18
CA ALA A 146 -14.42 28.63 -29.98
C ALA A 146 -15.48 27.74 -29.32
N GLY A 147 -15.76 27.92 -28.02
CA GLY A 147 -16.61 27.01 -27.24
C GLY A 147 -15.91 25.73 -26.76
N ASN A 148 -14.59 25.60 -27.00
CA ASN A 148 -13.79 24.51 -26.45
C ASN A 148 -13.48 24.78 -24.98
N TYR A 149 -14.31 24.29 -24.06
CA TYR A 149 -14.12 24.54 -22.62
C TYR A 149 -13.05 23.62 -22.01
N LEU A 150 -11.80 23.94 -22.33
CA LEU A 150 -10.59 23.42 -21.71
C LEU A 150 -10.04 24.43 -20.69
N PHE A 151 -9.97 24.03 -19.42
CA PHE A 151 -9.44 24.80 -18.30
C PHE A 151 -8.16 24.14 -17.76
N GLU A 152 -7.07 24.89 -17.68
CA GLU A 152 -5.73 24.38 -17.33
C GLU A 152 -4.81 25.47 -16.74
N GLY A 153 -3.50 25.22 -16.71
CA GLY A 153 -2.50 26.15 -16.14
C GLY A 153 -2.44 26.12 -14.61
N ALA A 154 -1.53 26.91 -14.03
CA ALA A 154 -1.31 26.93 -12.58
C ALA A 154 -2.34 27.82 -11.85
N GLY A 155 -3.03 27.26 -10.85
CA GLY A 155 -4.05 27.97 -10.07
C GLY A 155 -4.38 27.29 -8.74
N PRO A 156 -3.47 27.36 -7.74
CA PRO A 156 -3.60 26.67 -6.44
C PRO A 156 -4.66 27.28 -5.52
N GLY A 157 -5.41 28.28 -6.00
CA GLY A 157 -6.58 28.80 -5.32
C GLY A 157 -7.63 27.73 -5.04
N ARG A 158 -8.43 27.97 -4.01
CA ARG A 158 -9.64 27.20 -3.70
C ARG A 158 -10.89 27.96 -4.13
N ILE A 159 -11.97 27.25 -4.42
CA ILE A 159 -13.32 27.82 -4.39
C ILE A 159 -13.96 27.47 -3.04
N THR A 160 -14.60 28.44 -2.41
CA THR A 160 -15.32 28.25 -1.15
C THR A 160 -16.68 28.93 -1.21
N VAL A 161 -17.73 28.23 -0.78
CA VAL A 161 -19.10 28.72 -0.64
C VAL A 161 -19.46 28.68 0.84
N ASP A 162 -19.58 29.84 1.47
CA ASP A 162 -19.76 29.95 2.93
C ASP A 162 -21.22 29.76 3.38
N GLN A 163 -21.40 29.57 4.69
CA GLN A 163 -22.70 29.42 5.33
C GLN A 163 -23.62 30.61 4.97
N GLY A 164 -24.80 30.32 4.42
CA GLY A 164 -25.78 31.34 4.03
C GLY A 164 -25.48 32.06 2.71
N ALA A 165 -24.43 31.68 1.97
CA ALA A 165 -24.28 32.08 0.57
C ALA A 165 -25.28 31.32 -0.32
N LEU A 166 -25.85 31.99 -1.32
CA LEU A 166 -26.78 31.42 -2.30
C LEU A 166 -26.25 31.61 -3.72
N ILE A 167 -26.04 30.52 -4.44
CA ILE A 167 -25.83 30.51 -5.89
C ILE A 167 -27.07 29.90 -6.55
N THR A 168 -27.70 30.59 -7.51
CA THR A 168 -28.88 30.07 -8.18
C THR A 168 -29.02 30.52 -9.63
N THR A 169 -29.84 29.78 -10.38
CA THR A 169 -30.26 30.11 -11.74
C THR A 169 -31.79 30.24 -11.88
N ALA A 170 -32.53 30.09 -10.77
CA ALA A 170 -33.98 29.90 -10.78
C ALA A 170 -34.76 31.08 -11.40
N SER A 171 -34.20 32.29 -11.39
CA SER A 171 -34.84 33.51 -11.92
C SER A 171 -34.81 33.62 -13.45
N HIS A 172 -34.03 32.80 -14.16
CA HIS A 172 -33.76 32.98 -15.60
C HIS A 172 -34.37 31.89 -16.51
N GLY A 173 -34.85 30.79 -15.92
CA GLY A 173 -35.51 29.68 -16.63
C GLY A 173 -34.69 28.38 -16.69
N PRO A 174 -35.13 27.40 -17.48
CA PRO A 174 -34.53 26.06 -17.51
C PRO A 174 -33.15 26.04 -18.19
N ASN A 175 -32.43 24.93 -18.00
CA ASN A 175 -31.05 24.71 -18.46
C ASN A 175 -30.03 25.67 -17.83
N GLY A 176 -30.29 26.12 -16.59
CA GLY A 176 -29.31 26.85 -15.81
C GLY A 176 -28.12 25.97 -15.41
N GLN A 177 -26.91 26.55 -15.35
CA GLN A 177 -25.68 25.82 -15.05
C GLN A 177 -24.86 26.50 -13.96
N VAL A 178 -24.39 25.73 -12.97
CA VAL A 178 -23.41 26.18 -11.97
C VAL A 178 -22.21 25.24 -11.98
N TRP A 179 -21.07 25.70 -12.48
CA TRP A 179 -19.81 24.95 -12.49
C TRP A 179 -18.79 25.62 -11.57
N LEU A 180 -18.24 24.87 -10.62
CA LEU A 180 -17.16 25.32 -9.73
C LEU A 180 -15.94 24.41 -9.92
N PHE A 181 -14.84 24.92 -10.48
CA PHE A 181 -13.61 24.14 -10.75
C PHE A 181 -12.38 24.74 -10.06
N ALA A 182 -11.63 23.96 -9.28
CA ALA A 182 -10.46 24.45 -8.56
C ALA A 182 -9.43 23.34 -8.26
N ASP A 183 -8.36 23.65 -7.54
CA ASP A 183 -7.59 22.58 -6.86
C ASP A 183 -8.37 21.98 -5.68
N LYS A 184 -9.18 22.81 -5.00
CA LYS A 184 -10.10 22.39 -3.93
C LYS A 184 -11.41 23.18 -3.99
N VAL A 185 -12.55 22.48 -3.88
CA VAL A 185 -13.89 23.08 -3.77
C VAL A 185 -14.48 22.74 -2.41
N ALA A 186 -14.92 23.76 -1.66
CA ALA A 186 -15.50 23.58 -0.33
C ALA A 186 -16.87 24.28 -0.21
N LEU A 187 -17.91 23.55 0.18
CA LEU A 187 -19.25 24.07 0.45
C LEU A 187 -19.50 23.91 1.96
N GLN A 188 -19.59 25.03 2.68
CA GLN A 188 -19.78 25.03 4.14
C GLN A 188 -21.20 24.60 4.52
N GLN A 189 -21.37 24.16 5.77
CA GLN A 189 -22.69 23.79 6.28
C GLN A 189 -23.65 24.98 6.19
N GLY A 190 -24.79 24.79 5.52
CA GLY A 190 -25.78 25.85 5.29
C GLY A 190 -25.45 26.80 4.13
N SER A 191 -24.44 26.54 3.29
CA SER A 191 -24.37 27.12 1.95
C SER A 191 -25.42 26.50 1.02
N ASN A 192 -25.85 27.19 -0.04
CA ASN A 192 -26.84 26.67 -0.98
C ASN A 192 -26.49 26.94 -2.45
N ILE A 193 -26.55 25.90 -3.29
CA ILE A 193 -26.50 25.99 -4.75
C ILE A 193 -27.80 25.39 -5.30
N ASN A 194 -28.55 26.13 -6.12
CA ASN A 194 -29.83 25.67 -6.68
C ASN A 194 -30.00 26.02 -8.17
N ALA A 195 -29.94 25.01 -9.04
CA ALA A 195 -30.11 25.13 -10.49
C ALA A 195 -31.28 24.24 -11.00
N PRO A 196 -32.55 24.66 -10.81
CA PRO A 196 -33.73 23.88 -11.22
C PRO A 196 -33.83 23.74 -12.74
N ASP A 197 -34.34 22.60 -13.21
CA ASP A 197 -34.35 22.16 -14.62
C ASP A 197 -32.97 22.31 -15.29
N GLY A 198 -31.90 22.14 -14.51
CA GLY A 198 -30.53 22.54 -14.86
C GLY A 198 -29.44 21.59 -14.34
N GLN A 199 -28.24 22.11 -14.15
CA GLN A 199 -27.06 21.32 -13.78
C GLN A 199 -26.17 22.02 -12.76
N VAL A 200 -25.72 21.30 -11.74
CA VAL A 200 -24.58 21.69 -10.90
C VAL A 200 -23.42 20.74 -11.13
N MET A 201 -22.22 21.27 -11.34
CA MET A 201 -20.98 20.50 -11.47
C MET A 201 -19.92 21.07 -10.52
N LEU A 202 -19.39 20.23 -9.64
CA LEU A 202 -18.26 20.55 -8.78
C LEU A 202 -17.04 19.73 -9.25
N ALA A 203 -15.91 20.36 -9.50
CA ALA A 203 -14.69 19.67 -9.90
C ALA A 203 -13.47 20.14 -9.10
N ALA A 204 -12.63 19.21 -8.69
CA ALA A 204 -11.31 19.46 -8.14
C ALA A 204 -10.26 18.76 -9.01
N GLY A 205 -9.30 19.51 -9.58
CA GLY A 205 -8.36 18.95 -10.54
C GLY A 205 -7.30 19.90 -11.07
N THR A 206 -6.37 19.32 -11.84
CA THR A 206 -5.27 20.02 -12.53
C THR A 206 -5.67 20.53 -13.92
N GLN A 207 -6.60 19.84 -14.59
CA GLN A 207 -7.19 20.23 -15.87
C GLN A 207 -8.66 19.75 -15.92
N LEU A 208 -9.54 20.51 -16.57
CA LEU A 208 -10.90 20.11 -16.92
C LEU A 208 -11.10 20.33 -18.42
N GLN A 209 -11.44 19.26 -19.14
CA GLN A 209 -12.05 19.33 -20.47
C GLN A 209 -13.54 19.04 -20.35
N VAL A 210 -14.37 19.91 -20.90
CA VAL A 210 -15.79 19.65 -21.13
C VAL A 210 -15.99 19.29 -22.60
N GLY A 211 -16.85 18.30 -22.86
CA GLY A 211 -17.28 17.89 -24.20
C GLY A 211 -18.78 17.59 -24.25
N SER A 212 -19.23 17.09 -25.38
CA SER A 212 -20.62 16.63 -25.60
C SER A 212 -20.64 15.41 -26.51
N ASN A 213 -21.56 14.48 -26.27
CA ASN A 213 -21.77 13.35 -27.17
C ASN A 213 -22.86 13.64 -28.23
N SER A 214 -23.09 12.68 -29.13
CA SER A 214 -24.09 12.75 -30.20
C SER A 214 -25.56 12.83 -29.72
N LEU A 215 -25.81 12.63 -28.41
CA LEU A 215 -27.12 12.82 -27.77
C LEU A 215 -27.26 14.19 -27.10
N GLY A 216 -26.24 15.06 -27.16
CA GLY A 216 -26.23 16.38 -26.53
C GLY A 216 -25.97 16.37 -25.02
N ASN A 217 -25.69 15.20 -24.43
CA ASN A 217 -25.29 15.09 -23.02
C ASN A 217 -23.85 15.59 -22.84
N MET A 218 -23.57 16.14 -21.65
CA MET A 218 -22.29 16.76 -21.36
C MET A 218 -21.31 15.75 -20.77
N THR A 219 -20.10 15.68 -21.32
CA THR A 219 -19.01 14.89 -20.76
C THR A 219 -18.03 15.81 -20.04
N PHE A 220 -17.68 15.44 -18.81
CA PHE A 220 -16.68 16.13 -18.00
C PHE A 220 -15.50 15.18 -17.81
N THR A 221 -14.29 15.61 -18.16
CA THR A 221 -13.04 14.89 -17.97
C THR A 221 -12.10 15.76 -17.14
N VAL A 222 -11.82 15.34 -15.91
CA VAL A 222 -11.02 16.09 -14.94
C VAL A 222 -9.74 15.31 -14.65
N ALA A 223 -8.58 15.88 -14.99
CA ALA A 223 -7.29 15.35 -14.56
C ALA A 223 -7.10 15.66 -13.07
N THR A 224 -6.63 14.69 -12.29
CA THR A 224 -6.49 14.83 -10.83
C THR A 224 -5.08 14.46 -10.35
N GLY A 225 -4.72 15.00 -9.19
CA GLY A 225 -3.61 14.51 -8.36
C GLY A 225 -4.05 14.44 -6.90
N SER A 226 -3.22 13.85 -6.04
CA SER A 226 -3.55 13.45 -4.66
C SER A 226 -3.93 14.57 -3.68
N ALA A 227 -3.91 15.84 -4.10
CA ALA A 227 -4.38 16.99 -3.32
C ALA A 227 -5.82 17.44 -3.70
N ASN A 228 -6.39 16.93 -4.80
CA ASN A 228 -7.61 17.45 -5.38
C ASN A 228 -8.87 16.97 -4.65
N THR A 229 -9.52 17.89 -3.93
CA THR A 229 -10.58 17.54 -2.97
C THR A 229 -11.86 18.36 -3.12
N ILE A 230 -13.00 17.69 -2.97
CA ILE A 230 -14.33 18.30 -2.80
C ILE A 230 -14.82 18.02 -1.37
N ASP A 231 -15.00 19.07 -0.58
CA ASP A 231 -15.60 19.02 0.77
C ASP A 231 -17.00 19.65 0.73
N SER A 232 -18.04 18.83 0.63
CA SER A 232 -19.42 19.26 0.39
C SER A 232 -20.32 19.04 1.61
N TYR A 233 -20.51 20.08 2.43
CA TYR A 233 -21.39 20.09 3.60
C TYR A 233 -22.63 20.99 3.44
N GLY A 234 -22.71 21.76 2.34
CA GLY A 234 -23.87 22.57 1.96
C GLY A 234 -24.98 21.80 1.24
N SER A 235 -25.99 22.54 0.78
CA SER A 235 -27.07 22.07 -0.09
C SER A 235 -26.69 22.25 -1.57
N VAL A 236 -26.89 21.21 -2.38
CA VAL A 236 -26.71 21.23 -3.84
C VAL A 236 -27.96 20.65 -4.51
N ALA A 237 -28.78 21.52 -5.09
CA ALA A 237 -30.02 21.16 -5.75
C ALA A 237 -29.96 21.40 -7.27
N ALA A 238 -30.42 20.41 -8.03
CA ALA A 238 -30.73 20.52 -9.45
C ALA A 238 -32.02 19.73 -9.73
N GLN A 239 -33.14 20.24 -9.21
CA GLN A 239 -34.46 19.63 -9.37
C GLN A 239 -34.75 19.36 -10.84
N ARG A 240 -35.22 18.14 -11.16
CA ARG A 240 -35.48 17.66 -12.53
C ARG A 240 -34.24 17.57 -13.44
N GLY A 241 -33.05 17.79 -12.90
CA GLY A 241 -31.79 17.94 -13.61
C GLY A 241 -30.67 17.05 -13.08
N ALA A 242 -29.43 17.54 -13.09
CA ALA A 242 -28.24 16.74 -12.79
C ALA A 242 -27.24 17.40 -11.82
N VAL A 243 -26.65 16.60 -10.91
CA VAL A 243 -25.56 17.02 -10.02
C VAL A 243 -24.33 16.12 -10.22
N GLY A 244 -23.21 16.72 -10.64
CA GLY A 244 -21.92 16.03 -10.78
C GLY A 244 -20.86 16.50 -9.79
N MET A 245 -20.02 15.58 -9.32
CA MET A 245 -18.85 15.89 -8.50
C MET A 245 -17.65 15.04 -8.96
N PHE A 246 -16.49 15.67 -9.23
CA PHE A 246 -15.31 15.05 -9.85
C PHE A 246 -14.02 15.43 -9.11
N ALA A 247 -13.24 14.49 -8.56
CA ALA A 247 -12.02 14.79 -7.76
C ALA A 247 -11.05 13.60 -7.62
N ASP A 248 -9.92 13.74 -6.91
CA ASP A 248 -9.23 12.58 -6.29
C ASP A 248 -10.09 12.05 -5.13
N SER A 249 -10.55 12.96 -4.27
CA SER A 249 -11.34 12.61 -3.09
C SER A 249 -12.57 13.51 -2.94
N ILE A 250 -13.72 12.90 -2.65
CA ILE A 250 -15.00 13.57 -2.41
C ILE A 250 -15.49 13.22 -1.01
N VAL A 251 -15.79 14.23 -0.18
CA VAL A 251 -16.54 14.09 1.06
C VAL A 251 -17.87 14.83 0.91
N HIS A 252 -19.00 14.14 1.07
CA HIS A 252 -20.33 14.74 1.00
C HIS A 252 -21.14 14.49 2.27
N GLY A 253 -21.00 15.40 3.24
CA GLY A 253 -21.80 15.44 4.48
C GLY A 253 -22.97 16.41 4.44
N GLY A 254 -23.29 16.96 3.27
CA GLY A 254 -24.35 17.93 3.03
C GLY A 254 -25.65 17.30 2.54
N GLN A 255 -26.32 17.97 1.60
CA GLN A 255 -27.49 17.45 0.90
C GLN A 255 -27.31 17.59 -0.63
N VAL A 256 -27.62 16.53 -1.40
CA VAL A 256 -27.83 16.59 -2.86
C VAL A 256 -29.28 16.25 -3.16
N ALA A 257 -29.95 17.04 -4.02
CA ALA A 257 -31.35 16.82 -4.40
C ALA A 257 -31.61 17.07 -5.91
N THR A 258 -32.22 16.10 -6.61
CA THR A 258 -32.57 16.22 -8.05
C THR A 258 -34.02 15.86 -8.39
N GLY A 259 -34.91 15.76 -7.40
CA GLY A 259 -36.31 15.33 -7.54
C GLY A 259 -37.18 16.13 -8.51
N GLY A 260 -38.37 15.59 -8.84
CA GLY A 260 -39.31 16.11 -9.85
C GLY A 260 -39.15 15.53 -11.26
N GLY A 261 -38.52 14.36 -11.35
CA GLY A 261 -38.25 13.61 -12.58
C GLY A 261 -37.16 12.56 -12.33
N PRO A 262 -36.73 11.80 -13.36
CA PRO A 262 -35.62 10.86 -13.26
C PRO A 262 -34.26 11.60 -13.30
N GLY A 263 -34.03 12.47 -12.32
CA GLY A 263 -32.81 13.27 -12.18
C GLY A 263 -31.56 12.42 -11.93
N GLU A 264 -30.38 12.99 -12.13
CA GLU A 264 -29.11 12.24 -12.12
C GLU A 264 -28.09 12.79 -11.13
N VAL A 265 -27.45 11.92 -10.35
CA VAL A 265 -26.35 12.28 -9.44
C VAL A 265 -25.13 11.42 -9.74
N LEU A 266 -23.99 12.06 -9.98
CA LEU A 266 -22.77 11.42 -10.42
C LEU A 266 -21.57 11.87 -9.56
N LEU A 267 -21.14 11.04 -8.61
CA LEU A 267 -19.91 11.26 -7.85
C LEU A 267 -18.81 10.35 -8.42
N MET A 268 -17.75 10.96 -8.94
CA MET A 268 -16.62 10.31 -9.60
C MET A 268 -15.31 10.73 -8.91
N ALA A 269 -14.72 9.83 -8.13
CA ALA A 269 -13.45 10.09 -7.44
C ALA A 269 -12.34 9.17 -7.96
N ALA A 270 -11.14 9.69 -8.25
CA ALA A 270 -9.99 8.87 -8.65
C ALA A 270 -9.54 7.94 -7.52
N ARG A 271 -9.87 8.29 -6.27
CA ARG A 271 -9.51 7.55 -5.07
C ARG A 271 -10.72 7.37 -4.14
N ASP A 272 -11.07 8.33 -3.30
CA ASP A 272 -12.04 8.08 -2.20
C ASP A 272 -13.34 8.88 -2.31
N ILE A 273 -14.49 8.22 -2.10
CA ILE A 273 -15.78 8.86 -1.80
C ILE A 273 -16.15 8.54 -0.35
N THR A 274 -16.53 9.54 0.44
CA THR A 274 -17.11 9.36 1.77
C THR A 274 -18.39 10.18 1.94
N VAL A 275 -19.49 9.49 2.22
CA VAL A 275 -20.76 10.08 2.69
C VAL A 275 -20.85 9.80 4.20
N PRO A 276 -20.43 10.73 5.08
CA PRO A 276 -20.51 10.54 6.53
C PRO A 276 -21.95 10.60 7.04
N ASP A 277 -22.13 10.24 8.30
CA ASP A 277 -23.42 10.36 9.01
C ASP A 277 -23.99 11.79 8.90
N GLY A 278 -25.26 11.91 8.53
CA GLY A 278 -25.93 13.17 8.23
C GLY A 278 -25.88 13.61 6.76
N GLY A 279 -24.96 13.06 5.95
CA GLY A 279 -24.94 13.30 4.50
C GLY A 279 -26.08 12.58 3.77
N ALA A 280 -26.78 13.27 2.87
CA ALA A 280 -27.86 12.66 2.08
C ALA A 280 -27.77 13.00 0.59
N ILE A 281 -27.91 11.97 -0.25
CA ILE A 281 -27.96 12.08 -1.71
C ILE A 281 -29.32 11.56 -2.17
N ASN A 282 -30.14 12.43 -2.76
CA ASN A 282 -31.53 12.12 -3.09
C ASN A 282 -31.88 12.45 -4.55
N ALA A 283 -32.12 11.40 -5.33
CA ALA A 283 -32.67 11.44 -6.69
C ALA A 283 -34.06 10.76 -6.75
N SER A 284 -34.82 10.77 -5.66
CA SER A 284 -36.15 10.16 -5.61
C SER A 284 -37.17 10.98 -6.41
N GLY A 285 -38.16 10.30 -7.00
CA GLY A 285 -39.23 10.90 -7.78
C GLY A 285 -40.21 11.71 -6.92
N GLU A 286 -40.83 12.72 -7.52
CA GLU A 286 -41.88 13.55 -6.90
C GLU A 286 -43.12 13.56 -7.81
N MET A 287 -44.29 13.96 -7.30
CA MET A 287 -45.49 14.25 -8.11
C MET A 287 -45.97 13.13 -9.09
N GLY A 288 -45.62 11.86 -8.84
CA GLY A 288 -45.93 10.71 -9.69
C GLY A 288 -44.74 10.13 -10.44
N ASP A 289 -43.59 10.79 -10.43
CA ASP A 289 -42.38 10.36 -11.12
C ASP A 289 -41.69 9.14 -10.47
N SER A 290 -40.96 8.41 -11.30
CA SER A 290 -40.06 7.33 -10.86
C SER A 290 -38.75 7.89 -10.31
N GLY A 291 -38.05 7.09 -9.50
CA GLY A 291 -36.71 7.43 -9.03
C GLY A 291 -35.71 7.62 -10.17
N GLY A 292 -34.78 8.53 -9.97
CA GLY A 292 -33.69 8.86 -10.89
C GLY A 292 -32.52 7.89 -10.80
N HIS A 293 -31.33 8.39 -11.15
CA HIS A 293 -30.12 7.58 -11.24
C HIS A 293 -28.99 8.18 -10.38
N ILE A 294 -28.48 7.41 -9.43
CA ILE A 294 -27.31 7.75 -8.62
C ILE A 294 -26.16 6.83 -9.02
N THR A 295 -25.00 7.38 -9.30
CA THR A 295 -23.75 6.63 -9.46
C THR A 295 -22.71 7.18 -8.48
N LEU A 296 -22.26 6.34 -7.56
CA LEU A 296 -21.16 6.64 -6.63
C LEU A 296 -19.96 5.78 -7.03
N ASN A 297 -18.98 6.37 -7.71
CA ASN A 297 -17.86 5.65 -8.31
C ASN A 297 -16.52 6.15 -7.75
N ALA A 298 -15.99 5.39 -6.78
CA ALA A 298 -14.67 5.60 -6.22
C ALA A 298 -13.64 4.73 -6.96
N GLY A 299 -12.49 5.31 -7.27
CA GLY A 299 -11.34 4.61 -7.83
C GLY A 299 -10.59 3.79 -6.78
N ASN A 300 -10.79 4.00 -5.48
CA ASN A 300 -10.26 3.23 -4.36
C ASN A 300 -11.39 2.81 -3.41
N ARG A 301 -11.89 3.71 -2.55
CA ARG A 301 -12.83 3.40 -1.46
C ARG A 301 -14.10 4.23 -1.54
N LEU A 302 -15.26 3.57 -1.42
CA LEU A 302 -16.56 4.21 -1.22
C LEU A 302 -17.06 3.87 0.19
N LYS A 303 -17.21 4.89 1.05
CA LYS A 303 -17.76 4.75 2.41
C LYS A 303 -19.09 5.48 2.56
N ILE A 304 -20.07 4.79 3.13
CA ILE A 304 -21.40 5.33 3.47
C ILE A 304 -21.64 5.11 4.98
N GLY A 305 -22.00 6.20 5.68
CA GLY A 305 -22.29 6.23 7.11
C GLY A 305 -23.54 5.44 7.50
N ALA A 306 -23.66 5.09 8.78
CA ALA A 306 -24.81 4.36 9.32
C ALA A 306 -26.05 5.26 9.43
N GLN A 307 -25.87 6.58 9.45
CA GLN A 307 -26.91 7.62 9.43
C GLN A 307 -26.75 8.54 8.20
N ALA A 308 -26.10 8.06 7.15
CA ALA A 308 -26.16 8.66 5.81
C ALA A 308 -27.43 8.17 5.06
N SER A 309 -27.76 8.79 3.93
CA SER A 309 -28.84 8.32 3.05
C SER A 309 -28.49 8.45 1.57
N VAL A 310 -28.77 7.42 0.77
CA VAL A 310 -28.65 7.42 -0.69
C VAL A 310 -29.95 6.88 -1.29
N ALA A 311 -30.76 7.78 -1.85
CA ALA A 311 -32.17 7.55 -2.11
C ALA A 311 -32.54 7.79 -3.59
N ALA A 312 -33.06 6.77 -4.26
CA ALA A 312 -33.63 6.85 -5.60
C ALA A 312 -35.02 6.16 -5.62
N ASP A 313 -35.87 6.49 -4.66
CA ASP A 313 -37.22 5.93 -4.56
C ASP A 313 -38.16 6.49 -5.65
N GLY A 314 -39.22 5.76 -6.00
CA GLY A 314 -40.37 6.32 -6.71
C GLY A 314 -41.21 7.22 -5.81
N SER A 315 -41.98 8.16 -6.37
CA SER A 315 -42.76 9.09 -5.54
C SER A 315 -43.89 8.39 -4.76
N SER A 316 -44.32 9.01 -3.67
CA SER A 316 -45.49 8.55 -2.88
C SER A 316 -46.84 8.68 -3.62
N GLN A 317 -46.86 9.29 -4.81
CA GLN A 317 -48.06 9.47 -5.64
C GLN A 317 -48.07 8.53 -6.87
N GLY A 318 -46.95 7.85 -7.15
CA GLY A 318 -46.74 6.99 -8.31
C GLY A 318 -45.26 6.90 -8.69
N GLY A 319 -44.93 6.00 -9.61
CA GLY A 319 -43.57 5.83 -10.14
C GLY A 319 -42.81 4.64 -9.53
N SER A 320 -41.90 4.09 -10.35
CA SER A 320 -41.00 2.99 -9.97
C SER A 320 -39.84 3.49 -9.11
N GLY A 321 -39.15 2.59 -8.41
CA GLY A 321 -37.80 2.88 -7.92
C GLY A 321 -36.81 3.11 -9.08
N GLY A 322 -35.74 3.86 -8.81
CA GLY A 322 -34.71 4.26 -9.77
C GLY A 322 -33.54 3.28 -9.88
N LEU A 323 -32.33 3.82 -10.06
CA LEU A 323 -31.09 3.05 -10.12
C LEU A 323 -30.02 3.67 -9.21
N ILE A 324 -29.34 2.84 -8.42
CA ILE A 324 -28.16 3.22 -7.64
C ILE A 324 -27.01 2.28 -7.99
N ASP A 325 -25.97 2.79 -8.65
CA ASP A 325 -24.71 2.08 -8.92
C ASP A 325 -23.65 2.49 -7.87
N LEU A 326 -23.16 1.52 -7.09
CA LEU A 326 -22.09 1.69 -6.08
C LEU A 326 -20.82 0.97 -6.55
N ILE A 327 -19.75 1.71 -6.83
CA ILE A 327 -18.54 1.21 -7.51
C ILE A 327 -17.28 1.59 -6.72
N ALA A 328 -16.49 0.61 -6.28
CA ALA A 328 -15.22 0.79 -5.53
C ALA A 328 -14.37 -0.49 -5.50
N TYR A 329 -13.10 -0.42 -5.07
CA TYR A 329 -12.36 -1.61 -4.61
C TYR A 329 -12.73 -1.97 -3.17
N ASP A 330 -12.77 -0.96 -2.29
CA ASP A 330 -13.20 -1.07 -0.89
C ASP A 330 -14.58 -0.40 -0.71
N LEU A 331 -15.63 -1.19 -0.50
CA LEU A 331 -17.00 -0.69 -0.33
C LEU A 331 -17.46 -0.88 1.12
N GLN A 332 -17.62 0.21 1.84
CA GLN A 332 -17.99 0.24 3.26
C GLN A 332 -19.36 0.90 3.45
N VAL A 333 -20.44 0.12 3.30
CA VAL A 333 -21.79 0.56 3.69
C VAL A 333 -22.02 0.16 5.15
N SER A 334 -22.05 1.14 6.04
CA SER A 334 -22.23 0.91 7.47
C SER A 334 -23.68 0.46 7.74
N PRO A 335 -23.94 -0.67 8.42
CA PRO A 335 -25.30 -1.18 8.59
C PRO A 335 -26.11 -0.35 9.60
N VAL A 336 -27.40 -0.14 9.29
CA VAL A 336 -28.38 0.35 10.26
C VAL A 336 -28.86 -0.84 11.10
N ALA A 337 -29.36 -0.60 12.32
CA ALA A 337 -29.85 -1.66 13.21
C ALA A 337 -31.04 -2.49 12.66
N SER A 338 -31.63 -2.06 11.54
CA SER A 338 -32.70 -2.74 10.79
C SER A 338 -32.26 -3.26 9.41
N GLY A 339 -30.98 -3.19 9.05
CA GLY A 339 -30.44 -3.59 7.74
C GLY A 339 -29.92 -2.41 6.91
N MET A 340 -29.92 -2.54 5.58
CA MET A 340 -29.47 -1.50 4.64
C MET A 340 -30.51 -0.37 4.45
N GLY A 341 -30.94 0.27 5.53
CA GLY A 341 -31.92 1.38 5.46
C GLY A 341 -31.36 2.65 4.79
N ASN A 342 -30.04 2.79 4.72
CA ASN A 342 -29.30 3.95 4.22
C ASN A 342 -29.07 3.97 2.70
N VAL A 343 -29.41 2.90 1.96
CA VAL A 343 -29.37 2.89 0.48
C VAL A 343 -30.64 2.25 -0.05
N HIS A 344 -31.47 3.00 -0.78
CA HIS A 344 -32.79 2.52 -1.20
C HIS A 344 -33.27 3.10 -2.55
N ALA A 345 -33.83 2.22 -3.38
CA ALA A 345 -34.47 2.54 -4.66
C ALA A 345 -35.83 1.81 -4.77
N SER A 346 -36.75 2.11 -3.86
CA SER A 346 -38.04 1.41 -3.72
C SER A 346 -39.16 2.14 -4.45
N ALA A 347 -40.15 1.43 -4.97
CA ALA A 347 -41.45 2.03 -5.20
C ALA A 347 -42.12 2.40 -3.87
N LYS A 348 -42.86 3.51 -3.83
CA LYS A 348 -43.68 3.91 -2.66
C LYS A 348 -45.18 3.68 -2.85
N VAL A 349 -45.60 3.18 -4.01
CA VAL A 349 -47.00 2.83 -4.34
C VAL A 349 -47.11 1.37 -4.70
N ALA A 350 -48.14 0.69 -4.19
CA ALA A 350 -48.38 -0.73 -4.45
C ALA A 350 -48.62 -1.01 -5.94
N GLY A 351 -47.89 -1.99 -6.49
CA GLY A 351 -47.97 -2.38 -7.90
C GLY A 351 -46.96 -1.69 -8.83
N ALA A 352 -46.28 -0.64 -8.38
CA ALA A 352 -45.14 -0.08 -9.11
C ALA A 352 -43.86 -0.92 -8.88
N PRO A 353 -43.01 -1.14 -9.89
CA PRO A 353 -41.74 -1.84 -9.73
C PRO A 353 -40.76 -1.16 -8.77
N ASN A 354 -40.07 -1.95 -7.94
CA ASN A 354 -38.84 -1.48 -7.29
C ASN A 354 -37.74 -1.25 -8.32
N GLY A 355 -36.79 -0.40 -7.95
CA GLY A 355 -35.58 -0.10 -8.69
C GLY A 355 -34.42 -1.02 -8.32
N ASP A 356 -33.28 -0.76 -8.96
CA ASP A 356 -32.05 -1.51 -8.81
C ASP A 356 -31.07 -0.81 -7.85
N VAL A 357 -30.46 -1.57 -6.93
CA VAL A 357 -29.23 -1.17 -6.24
C VAL A 357 -28.14 -2.16 -6.64
N ARG A 358 -27.14 -1.68 -7.39
CA ARG A 358 -26.08 -2.50 -7.98
C ARG A 358 -24.77 -2.21 -7.28
N VAL A 359 -24.14 -3.28 -6.78
CA VAL A 359 -22.81 -3.24 -6.17
C VAL A 359 -21.80 -3.79 -7.17
N MET A 360 -20.91 -2.92 -7.65
CA MET A 360 -19.81 -3.28 -8.54
C MET A 360 -18.48 -3.15 -7.78
N LEU A 361 -18.07 -4.22 -7.11
CA LEU A 361 -16.70 -4.30 -6.63
C LEU A 361 -15.77 -4.37 -7.85
N ARG A 362 -14.93 -3.35 -8.00
CA ARG A 362 -13.86 -3.32 -8.99
C ARG A 362 -12.91 -4.48 -8.66
N SER A 363 -12.55 -5.30 -9.65
CA SER A 363 -11.42 -6.21 -9.53
C SER A 363 -10.14 -5.44 -9.80
N ALA A 364 -9.21 -5.38 -8.83
CA ALA A 364 -7.94 -4.72 -9.06
C ALA A 364 -7.17 -5.44 -10.18
N PRO A 365 -6.28 -4.77 -10.93
CA PRO A 365 -5.13 -5.45 -11.50
C PRO A 365 -4.44 -6.15 -10.32
N VAL A 366 -4.56 -7.48 -10.23
CA VAL A 366 -4.44 -8.14 -8.91
C VAL A 366 -2.98 -8.22 -8.43
N ASP A 367 -2.07 -8.05 -9.37
CA ASP A 367 -0.65 -7.84 -9.14
C ASP A 367 -0.33 -6.37 -8.85
N ALA A 368 0.00 -6.08 -7.60
CA ALA A 368 0.71 -4.85 -7.25
C ALA A 368 1.96 -4.70 -8.14
N MET A 369 2.10 -3.55 -8.80
CA MET A 369 3.20 -3.28 -9.72
C MET A 369 4.42 -2.74 -8.96
N PRO A 370 5.65 -2.94 -9.49
CA PRO A 370 6.84 -2.35 -8.89
C PRO A 370 6.69 -0.83 -8.79
N ALA A 371 6.72 -0.29 -7.56
CA ALA A 371 6.72 1.15 -7.30
C ALA A 371 8.08 1.76 -7.67
N ALA A 372 9.12 0.97 -7.44
CA ALA A 372 10.47 1.11 -7.98
C ALA A 372 10.93 -0.26 -8.46
N GLY A 373 12.03 -0.31 -9.24
CA GLY A 373 12.73 -1.58 -9.51
C GLY A 373 13.28 -2.21 -8.22
N GLN A 374 13.86 -3.40 -8.33
CA GLN A 374 14.65 -3.96 -7.23
C GLN A 374 15.81 -3.02 -6.89
N PHE A 375 16.05 -2.79 -5.60
CA PHE A 375 17.14 -1.95 -5.13
C PHE A 375 17.90 -2.62 -3.98
N ALA A 376 19.19 -2.32 -3.89
CA ALA A 376 20.05 -2.79 -2.82
C ALA A 376 19.80 -1.94 -1.57
N VAL A 377 19.52 -2.58 -0.44
CA VAL A 377 19.49 -1.96 0.89
C VAL A 377 20.91 -1.90 1.47
N THR A 378 21.75 -2.88 1.11
CA THR A 378 23.18 -2.93 1.44
C THR A 378 24.00 -3.18 0.18
N LEU A 379 25.20 -2.61 0.14
CA LEU A 379 26.25 -2.90 -0.85
C LEU A 379 27.55 -3.07 -0.06
N SER A 380 27.73 -4.26 0.52
CA SER A 380 28.76 -4.55 1.51
C SER A 380 29.87 -5.42 0.94
N SER A 381 31.04 -5.37 1.58
CA SER A 381 32.11 -6.37 1.37
C SER A 381 32.05 -7.48 2.42
N GLY A 382 30.86 -7.74 2.98
CA GLY A 382 30.64 -8.64 4.11
C GLY A 382 29.53 -9.64 3.84
N LYS A 383 28.87 -10.09 4.92
CA LYS A 383 27.66 -10.92 4.81
C LYS A 383 26.52 -10.32 5.63
N ASP A 384 25.69 -9.54 4.94
CA ASP A 384 24.44 -9.00 5.44
C ASP A 384 23.30 -10.02 5.17
N MET A 385 22.64 -10.49 6.24
CA MET A 385 21.71 -11.63 6.21
C MET A 385 20.55 -11.47 7.22
N TYR A 386 19.54 -12.33 7.10
CA TYR A 386 18.35 -12.36 7.97
C TYR A 386 17.64 -10.99 8.09
N PRO A 387 17.25 -10.37 6.97
CA PRO A 387 16.51 -9.12 7.02
C PRO A 387 15.13 -9.35 7.66
N THR A 388 14.67 -8.38 8.43
CA THR A 388 13.25 -8.22 8.78
C THR A 388 12.82 -6.79 8.49
N VAL A 389 11.57 -6.61 8.05
CA VAL A 389 11.03 -5.31 7.64
C VAL A 389 9.75 -4.96 8.41
N THR A 390 9.56 -3.68 8.70
CA THR A 390 8.26 -3.13 9.06
C THR A 390 8.04 -1.77 8.39
N THR A 391 6.79 -1.33 8.33
CA THR A 391 6.40 0.00 7.79
C THR A 391 5.92 0.87 8.94
N LEU A 392 6.38 2.12 8.98
CA LEU A 392 6.03 3.14 9.97
C LEU A 392 4.79 3.93 9.53
N ALA A 393 4.24 4.72 10.46
CA ALA A 393 3.07 5.56 10.21
C ALA A 393 3.29 6.68 9.17
N ASP A 394 4.55 7.02 8.86
CA ASP A 394 4.93 7.98 7.80
C ASP A 394 5.01 7.35 6.39
N GLY A 395 4.78 6.04 6.26
CA GLY A 395 4.87 5.29 5.00
C GLY A 395 6.30 4.90 4.58
N SER A 396 7.31 5.24 5.39
CA SER A 396 8.67 4.68 5.29
C SER A 396 8.74 3.28 5.89
N SER A 397 9.68 2.46 5.44
CA SER A 397 9.95 1.14 6.00
C SER A 397 11.30 1.12 6.72
N VAL A 398 11.38 0.39 7.83
CA VAL A 398 12.62 0.06 8.55
C VAL A 398 12.99 -1.37 8.20
N VAL A 399 14.20 -1.57 7.68
CA VAL A 399 14.77 -2.90 7.45
C VAL A 399 15.92 -3.09 8.42
N THR A 400 15.92 -4.16 9.20
CA THR A 400 17.00 -4.53 10.12
C THR A 400 17.54 -5.92 9.78
N TRP A 401 18.85 -6.12 9.93
CA TRP A 401 19.54 -7.34 9.52
C TRP A 401 20.77 -7.61 10.40
N MET A 402 21.33 -8.81 10.28
CA MET A 402 22.59 -9.20 10.90
C MET A 402 23.73 -9.07 9.86
N SER A 403 24.77 -8.31 10.20
CA SER A 403 26.00 -8.10 9.41
C SER A 403 27.12 -8.93 10.00
N MET A 404 27.83 -9.76 9.22
CA MET A 404 29.03 -10.48 9.69
C MET A 404 30.33 -9.89 9.13
N ASP A 405 31.14 -9.31 10.00
CA ASP A 405 32.47 -8.75 9.68
C ASP A 405 33.56 -9.83 9.87
N LEU A 406 33.53 -10.86 9.02
CA LEU A 406 34.33 -12.07 9.17
C LEU A 406 35.83 -11.84 8.85
N PRO A 407 36.77 -12.23 9.75
CA PRO A 407 38.19 -12.25 9.43
C PRO A 407 38.55 -13.27 8.32
N PRO A 408 39.70 -13.10 7.63
CA PRO A 408 40.15 -14.04 6.62
C PRO A 408 40.18 -15.49 7.11
N ASN A 409 39.66 -16.40 6.28
CA ASN A 409 39.48 -17.84 6.54
C ASN A 409 38.38 -18.22 7.55
N VAL A 410 37.61 -17.27 8.11
CA VAL A 410 36.38 -17.58 8.86
C VAL A 410 35.20 -17.61 7.89
N LEU A 411 34.59 -18.79 7.67
CA LEU A 411 33.45 -18.93 6.77
C LEU A 411 32.12 -18.47 7.40
N TRP A 412 31.98 -18.66 8.72
CA TRP A 412 30.84 -18.30 9.55
C TRP A 412 31.23 -18.34 11.04
N ASP A 413 30.97 -17.28 11.79
CA ASP A 413 31.00 -17.28 13.27
C ASP A 413 30.19 -16.08 13.79
N VAL A 414 29.20 -16.34 14.65
CA VAL A 414 28.28 -15.32 15.19
C VAL A 414 29.00 -14.30 16.08
N LYS A 415 30.17 -14.60 16.64
CA LYS A 415 30.89 -13.61 17.48
C LYS A 415 31.32 -12.36 16.70
N TYR A 416 31.42 -12.44 15.37
CA TYR A 416 31.73 -11.31 14.48
C TYR A 416 30.49 -10.60 13.93
N SER A 417 29.27 -10.98 14.37
CA SER A 417 28.05 -10.40 13.83
C SER A 417 27.53 -9.20 14.65
N THR A 418 27.11 -8.15 13.96
CA THR A 418 26.54 -6.92 14.54
C THR A 418 25.18 -6.65 13.88
N VAL A 419 24.20 -6.17 14.66
CA VAL A 419 22.86 -5.88 14.14
C VAL A 419 22.75 -4.40 13.72
N TYR A 420 22.23 -4.19 12.51
CA TYR A 420 22.05 -2.88 11.89
C TYR A 420 20.62 -2.69 11.37
N ALA A 421 20.26 -1.46 11.02
CA ALA A 421 19.07 -1.13 10.26
C ALA A 421 19.30 0.00 9.26
N GLN A 422 18.37 0.15 8.32
CA GLN A 422 18.28 1.24 7.35
C GLN A 422 16.81 1.65 7.22
N ARG A 423 16.54 2.96 7.20
CA ARG A 423 15.22 3.48 6.82
C ARG A 423 15.15 3.64 5.31
N ILE A 424 13.99 3.32 4.74
CA ILE A 424 13.70 3.34 3.31
C ILE A 424 12.41 4.14 3.11
N GLY A 425 12.45 5.16 2.26
CA GLY A 425 11.32 6.04 2.02
C GLY A 425 10.28 5.46 1.05
N PRO A 426 9.16 6.18 0.82
CA PRO A 426 8.04 5.68 0.01
C PRO A 426 8.38 5.21 -1.40
N ASN A 427 9.48 5.69 -2.00
CA ASN A 427 9.88 5.37 -3.37
C ASN A 427 11.10 4.43 -3.44
N GLY A 428 11.45 3.76 -2.32
CA GLY A 428 12.61 2.85 -2.22
C GLY A 428 13.95 3.53 -1.93
N GLN A 429 13.99 4.86 -1.79
CA GLN A 429 15.22 5.59 -1.48
C GLN A 429 15.64 5.45 -0.01
N SER A 430 16.93 5.22 0.27
CA SER A 430 17.44 5.22 1.64
C SER A 430 17.27 6.58 2.33
N LEU A 431 16.74 6.59 3.54
CA LEU A 431 16.58 7.77 4.39
C LEU A 431 17.65 7.78 5.48
N GLY A 432 18.62 8.69 5.36
CA GLY A 432 19.79 8.71 6.24
C GLY A 432 20.73 7.50 6.03
N GLY A 433 21.75 7.39 6.88
CA GLY A 433 22.73 6.30 6.83
C GLY A 433 22.35 5.07 7.65
N ARG A 434 23.19 4.03 7.56
CA ARG A 434 23.09 2.77 8.32
C ARG A 434 23.09 3.05 9.83
N ILE A 435 22.10 2.51 10.54
CA ILE A 435 21.90 2.64 11.98
C ILE A 435 22.49 1.39 12.66
N GLN A 436 23.44 1.55 13.60
CA GLN A 436 23.86 0.45 14.48
C GLN A 436 22.87 0.31 15.63
N ILE A 437 22.38 -0.90 15.89
CA ILE A 437 21.30 -1.10 16.87
C ILE A 437 21.82 -1.19 18.30
N GLY A 438 22.73 -2.12 18.58
CA GLY A 438 23.34 -2.24 19.90
C GLY A 438 24.36 -1.13 20.18
N SER A 439 24.49 -0.75 21.46
CA SER A 439 25.57 0.14 21.94
C SER A 439 26.97 -0.48 21.84
N VAL A 440 27.06 -1.80 21.65
CA VAL A 440 28.29 -2.56 21.38
C VAL A 440 28.19 -3.28 20.03
N THR A 441 29.31 -3.77 19.52
CA THR A 441 29.41 -4.55 18.28
C THR A 441 29.86 -5.99 18.56
N GLY A 442 29.57 -6.90 17.63
CA GLY A 442 29.91 -8.32 17.73
C GLY A 442 28.93 -9.14 18.59
N ASN A 443 28.85 -10.44 18.28
CA ASN A 443 28.01 -11.43 18.96
C ASN A 443 26.49 -11.10 18.99
N GLN A 444 25.97 -10.43 17.96
CA GLN A 444 24.57 -10.02 17.84
C GLN A 444 23.88 -10.68 16.65
N SER A 445 22.69 -11.25 16.85
CA SER A 445 22.01 -12.07 15.84
C SER A 445 20.48 -11.99 15.91
N TYR A 446 19.83 -12.48 14.83
CA TYR A 446 18.37 -12.67 14.71
C TYR A 446 17.52 -11.47 15.18
N PRO A 447 17.65 -10.30 14.51
CA PRO A 447 16.86 -9.13 14.86
C PRO A 447 15.38 -9.27 14.47
N SER A 448 14.52 -8.58 15.20
CA SER A 448 13.12 -8.37 14.87
C SER A 448 12.75 -6.91 15.17
N VAL A 449 12.02 -6.27 14.25
CA VAL A 449 11.54 -4.88 14.36
C VAL A 449 10.02 -4.82 14.42
N ALA A 450 9.47 -3.91 15.23
CA ALA A 450 8.05 -3.58 15.26
C ALA A 450 7.83 -2.05 15.37
N PRO A 451 6.77 -1.50 14.74
CA PRO A 451 6.49 -0.06 14.75
C PRO A 451 5.79 0.34 16.04
N THR A 452 6.21 1.44 16.66
CA THR A 452 5.61 1.94 17.91
C THR A 452 4.50 2.94 17.62
N ARG A 453 3.53 3.06 18.54
CA ARG A 453 2.33 3.89 18.33
C ARG A 453 2.58 5.40 18.37
N ASP A 454 3.75 5.82 18.82
CA ASP A 454 4.26 7.20 18.75
C ASP A 454 5.04 7.49 17.44
N GLY A 455 5.05 6.55 16.49
CA GLY A 455 5.61 6.71 15.14
C GLY A 455 7.06 6.25 14.98
N GLY A 456 7.72 5.86 16.07
CA GLY A 456 9.05 5.25 16.07
C GLY A 456 9.02 3.73 15.83
N PHE A 457 10.05 3.05 16.30
CA PHE A 457 10.17 1.59 16.23
C PHE A 457 10.99 1.00 17.38
N LEU A 458 10.62 -0.21 17.78
CA LEU A 458 11.37 -1.05 18.71
C LEU A 458 12.10 -2.14 17.92
N ILE A 459 13.38 -2.34 18.19
CA ILE A 459 14.13 -3.51 17.70
C ILE A 459 14.53 -4.37 18.90
N ALA A 460 14.40 -5.69 18.74
CA ALA A 460 14.92 -6.69 19.64
C ALA A 460 15.90 -7.61 18.91
N TRP A 461 16.96 -8.05 19.59
CA TRP A 461 18.00 -8.93 19.04
C TRP A 461 18.56 -9.87 20.11
N SER A 462 19.19 -10.95 19.65
CA SER A 462 19.92 -11.91 20.48
C SER A 462 21.37 -11.43 20.61
N ASP A 463 21.87 -11.24 21.82
CA ASP A 463 23.17 -10.62 22.09
C ASP A 463 23.99 -11.44 23.09
N GLY A 464 25.21 -11.81 22.69
CA GLY A 464 26.10 -12.67 23.46
C GLY A 464 27.08 -11.96 24.39
N ARG A 465 26.97 -10.64 24.61
CA ARG A 465 27.95 -9.83 25.37
C ARG A 465 28.20 -10.30 26.82
N THR A 466 27.29 -11.06 27.40
CA THR A 466 27.37 -11.60 28.78
C THR A 466 27.91 -13.04 28.83
N GLY A 467 28.31 -13.62 27.70
CA GLY A 467 28.75 -15.03 27.60
C GLY A 467 27.61 -16.04 27.40
N ARG A 468 26.37 -15.56 27.25
CA ARG A 468 25.19 -16.28 26.78
C ARG A 468 24.39 -15.39 25.84
N ARG A 469 23.65 -15.99 24.91
CA ARG A 469 22.75 -15.27 24.00
C ARG A 469 21.51 -14.82 24.76
N GLU A 470 21.44 -13.54 25.11
CA GLU A 470 20.33 -12.94 25.83
C GLU A 470 19.45 -12.08 24.91
N VAL A 471 18.19 -11.85 25.27
CA VAL A 471 17.28 -10.97 24.50
C VAL A 471 17.46 -9.54 24.96
N TRP A 472 17.84 -8.65 24.04
CA TRP A 472 17.97 -7.21 24.27
C TRP A 472 17.03 -6.43 23.35
N THR A 473 16.58 -5.25 23.80
CA THR A 473 15.73 -4.34 23.03
C THR A 473 16.27 -2.91 23.07
N ARG A 474 15.88 -2.11 22.08
CA ARG A 474 16.15 -0.67 22.02
C ARG A 474 15.08 0.04 21.19
N ALA A 475 14.59 1.16 21.69
CA ALA A 475 13.60 1.98 20.99
C ALA A 475 14.27 3.14 20.23
N PHE A 476 13.71 3.48 19.09
CA PHE A 476 14.15 4.53 18.18
C PHE A 476 12.96 5.42 17.80
N ASP A 477 13.22 6.70 17.54
CA ASP A 477 12.21 7.63 17.05
C ASP A 477 11.89 7.39 15.57
N ALA A 478 10.92 8.13 15.03
CA ALA A 478 10.55 8.05 13.62
C ALA A 478 11.73 8.36 12.66
N ASN A 479 12.75 9.09 13.11
CA ASN A 479 13.93 9.43 12.30
C ASN A 479 14.99 8.32 12.29
N GLY A 480 15.00 7.44 13.31
CA GLY A 480 16.02 6.43 13.54
C GLY A 480 17.05 6.81 14.61
N MET A 481 16.80 7.86 15.39
CA MET A 481 17.61 8.21 16.56
C MET A 481 17.23 7.33 17.76
N PRO A 482 18.19 6.78 18.52
CA PRO A 482 17.88 5.94 19.69
C PRO A 482 17.28 6.75 20.83
N VAL A 483 16.10 6.34 21.29
CA VAL A 483 15.36 6.93 22.42
C VAL A 483 15.79 6.29 23.75
N THR A 484 16.31 5.06 23.72
CA THR A 484 16.80 4.35 24.91
C THR A 484 18.24 3.85 24.76
N ALA A 485 18.83 3.47 25.90
CA ALA A 485 19.95 2.54 25.94
C ALA A 485 19.48 1.11 25.58
N ASP A 486 20.42 0.17 25.44
CA ASP A 486 20.12 -1.25 25.29
C ASP A 486 19.49 -1.79 26.59
N LEU A 487 18.28 -2.33 26.51
CA LEU A 487 17.55 -2.91 27.65
C LEU A 487 17.55 -4.43 27.54
N LYS A 488 18.07 -5.15 28.55
CA LYS A 488 17.93 -6.61 28.57
C LYS A 488 16.52 -7.01 29.01
N LEU A 489 15.92 -7.94 28.25
CA LEU A 489 14.57 -8.44 28.48
C LEU A 489 14.52 -9.87 29.04
N SER A 490 15.48 -10.74 28.68
CA SER A 490 15.50 -12.11 29.20
C SER A 490 16.17 -12.22 30.58
N SER A 491 15.61 -13.10 31.41
CA SER A 491 16.15 -13.51 32.71
C SER A 491 16.28 -15.04 32.84
N ASP A 492 16.12 -15.76 31.73
CA ASP A 492 16.11 -17.22 31.69
C ASP A 492 17.53 -17.80 31.80
N ALA A 493 17.64 -18.92 32.51
CA ALA A 493 18.90 -19.64 32.62
C ALA A 493 19.14 -20.50 31.36
N GLY A 494 19.77 -19.90 30.34
CA GLY A 494 20.15 -20.57 29.10
C GLY A 494 20.53 -19.57 28.00
N ASP A 495 20.51 -20.03 26.75
CA ASP A 495 20.55 -19.17 25.56
C ASP A 495 19.12 -18.91 25.06
N GLN A 496 18.90 -17.73 24.46
CA GLN A 496 17.65 -17.31 23.83
C GLN A 496 17.84 -16.98 22.34
N ASP A 497 16.96 -17.51 21.50
CA ASP A 497 16.97 -17.31 20.03
C ASP A 497 15.55 -17.27 19.42
N ASN A 498 15.46 -17.08 18.10
CA ASN A 498 14.19 -16.96 17.35
C ASN A 498 13.23 -15.89 17.93
N ILE A 499 13.74 -14.66 18.11
CA ILE A 499 13.00 -13.54 18.69
C ILE A 499 11.95 -13.01 17.70
N LYS A 500 10.76 -12.65 18.19
CA LYS A 500 9.74 -11.90 17.45
C LYS A 500 9.17 -10.75 18.27
N LEU A 501 8.92 -9.63 17.61
CA LEU A 501 8.11 -8.51 18.12
C LEU A 501 6.78 -8.44 17.36
N ALA A 502 5.71 -8.05 18.06
CA ALA A 502 4.47 -7.59 17.42
C ALA A 502 3.75 -6.53 18.26
N THR A 503 3.39 -5.42 17.64
CA THR A 503 2.62 -4.33 18.28
C THR A 503 1.15 -4.72 18.40
N LEU A 504 0.61 -4.65 19.61
CA LEU A 504 -0.76 -5.04 19.94
C LEU A 504 -1.74 -3.90 19.66
N ALA A 505 -3.04 -4.23 19.63
CA ALA A 505 -4.10 -3.27 19.30
C ALA A 505 -4.20 -2.09 20.29
N ASP A 506 -3.60 -2.16 21.48
CA ASP A 506 -3.52 -1.08 22.48
C ASP A 506 -2.22 -0.25 22.44
N GLY A 507 -1.18 -0.69 21.72
CA GLY A 507 0.10 0.01 21.58
C GLY A 507 1.24 -0.54 22.45
N ARG A 508 0.99 -1.54 23.30
CA ARG A 508 2.08 -2.36 23.86
C ARG A 508 2.66 -3.28 22.78
N ILE A 509 3.86 -3.77 23.00
CA ILE A 509 4.50 -4.75 22.11
C ILE A 509 4.65 -6.07 22.87
N LEU A 510 4.31 -7.18 22.22
CA LEU A 510 4.66 -8.51 22.71
C LEU A 510 6.01 -8.91 22.11
N THR A 511 6.95 -9.29 22.98
CA THR A 511 8.20 -9.96 22.59
C THR A 511 8.09 -11.44 22.93
N THR A 512 8.40 -12.32 21.98
CA THR A 512 8.53 -13.77 22.23
C THR A 512 9.90 -14.29 21.80
N TRP A 513 10.38 -15.34 22.46
CA TRP A 513 11.64 -16.02 22.13
C TRP A 513 11.58 -17.52 22.43
N SER A 514 12.43 -18.30 21.75
CA SER A 514 12.76 -19.66 22.15
C SER A 514 13.81 -19.60 23.26
N SER A 515 13.57 -20.27 24.39
CA SER A 515 14.42 -20.26 25.58
C SER A 515 14.90 -21.66 25.92
N ARG A 516 16.21 -21.90 25.88
CA ARG A 516 16.80 -23.20 26.19
C ARG A 516 16.95 -23.37 27.70
N SER A 517 16.69 -24.57 28.22
CA SER A 517 16.85 -24.88 29.64
C SER A 517 18.33 -25.09 30.03
N SER A 518 18.74 -24.55 31.18
CA SER A 518 20.06 -24.77 31.79
C SER A 518 20.28 -26.19 32.29
N ILE A 519 19.21 -26.97 32.48
CA ILE A 519 19.27 -28.36 32.96
C ILE A 519 19.40 -29.33 31.77
N SER A 520 18.85 -28.99 30.62
CA SER A 520 19.03 -29.74 29.37
C SER A 520 18.87 -28.83 28.15
N PRO A 521 19.89 -28.71 27.27
CA PRO A 521 19.80 -27.88 26.06
C PRO A 521 18.83 -28.45 25.00
N LEU A 522 18.30 -29.66 25.24
CA LEU A 522 17.27 -30.34 24.44
C LEU A 522 15.83 -30.04 24.92
N VAL A 523 15.67 -29.24 25.98
CA VAL A 523 14.38 -28.67 26.39
C VAL A 523 14.39 -27.19 26.03
N ILE A 524 13.43 -26.79 25.20
CA ILE A 524 13.26 -25.42 24.73
C ILE A 524 11.80 -25.04 24.97
N ASP A 525 11.59 -23.94 25.70
CA ASP A 525 10.28 -23.33 25.97
C ASP A 525 10.08 -22.10 25.09
N ILE A 526 8.82 -21.75 24.81
CA ILE A 526 8.47 -20.44 24.24
C ILE A 526 8.16 -19.48 25.39
N ARG A 527 9.00 -18.46 25.53
CA ARG A 527 8.86 -17.40 26.54
C ARG A 527 8.35 -16.12 25.90
N ALA A 528 7.68 -15.29 26.71
CA ALA A 528 7.10 -14.04 26.30
C ALA A 528 7.21 -12.96 27.39
N GLN A 529 7.29 -11.71 26.96
CA GLN A 529 7.23 -10.52 27.80
C GLN A 529 6.48 -9.42 27.05
N LEU A 530 5.52 -8.79 27.72
CA LEU A 530 4.87 -7.57 27.24
C LEU A 530 5.76 -6.37 27.58
N VAL A 531 5.91 -5.42 26.66
CA VAL A 531 6.67 -4.18 26.86
C VAL A 531 5.89 -2.93 26.41
N ASP A 532 6.28 -1.77 26.91
CA ASP A 532 5.84 -0.49 26.38
C ASP A 532 6.58 -0.12 25.06
N ALA A 533 6.21 1.01 24.45
CA ALA A 533 6.84 1.51 23.23
C ALA A 533 8.35 1.81 23.36
N ARG A 534 8.88 1.88 24.59
CA ARG A 534 10.29 2.12 24.91
C ARG A 534 11.05 0.84 25.26
N GLY A 535 10.38 -0.31 25.24
CA GLY A 535 10.97 -1.62 25.59
C GLY A 535 10.98 -1.93 27.09
N ASN A 536 10.33 -1.12 27.94
CA ASN A 536 10.26 -1.39 29.38
C ASN A 536 9.29 -2.56 29.67
N PRO A 537 9.65 -3.54 30.53
CA PRO A 537 8.76 -4.63 30.91
C PRO A 537 7.42 -4.17 31.53
N VAL A 538 6.32 -4.68 31.01
CA VAL A 538 4.96 -4.50 31.53
C VAL A 538 4.50 -5.84 32.12
N GLY A 539 4.64 -5.99 33.44
CA GLY A 539 4.41 -7.27 34.13
C GLY A 539 5.61 -8.22 34.05
N ALA A 540 5.45 -9.42 34.61
CA ALA A 540 6.48 -10.46 34.62
C ALA A 540 6.50 -11.29 33.31
N PRO A 541 7.63 -11.92 32.94
CA PRO A 541 7.70 -12.80 31.79
C PRO A 541 6.93 -14.10 32.04
N PHE A 542 6.37 -14.68 30.98
CA PHE A 542 5.49 -15.85 31.05
C PHE A 542 5.82 -16.88 29.96
N THR A 543 5.37 -18.12 30.16
CA THR A 543 5.51 -19.22 29.20
C THR A 543 4.27 -19.27 28.29
N ILE A 544 4.47 -19.43 26.99
CA ILE A 544 3.41 -19.53 25.98
C ILE A 544 2.89 -20.96 25.86
N ASN A 545 3.78 -21.95 25.83
CA ASN A 545 3.44 -23.37 25.74
C ASN A 545 2.87 -23.94 27.05
N MET A 546 2.30 -25.15 27.00
CA MET A 546 2.08 -25.95 28.20
C MET A 546 3.31 -26.80 28.51
N THR A 547 4.03 -26.47 29.58
CA THR A 547 5.09 -27.33 30.14
C THR A 547 4.49 -28.52 30.89
N GLY A 548 4.94 -29.74 30.56
CA GLY A 548 4.75 -30.92 31.43
C GLY A 548 3.94 -32.10 30.88
N SER A 549 3.40 -32.04 29.66
CA SER A 549 2.88 -33.25 29.00
C SER A 549 4.05 -34.08 28.45
N ALA A 550 4.13 -35.36 28.81
CA ALA A 550 5.21 -36.26 28.33
C ALA A 550 5.29 -36.36 26.80
N ASP A 551 4.16 -36.10 26.13
CA ASP A 551 3.96 -36.19 24.68
C ASP A 551 4.55 -35.00 23.90
N LYS A 552 5.02 -33.94 24.58
CA LYS A 552 5.54 -32.72 23.93
C LYS A 552 6.91 -32.35 24.49
N GLY A 553 7.94 -32.42 23.65
CA GLY A 553 9.33 -32.16 23.99
C GLY A 553 9.75 -30.72 23.66
N SER A 554 10.71 -30.56 22.75
CA SER A 554 11.31 -29.26 22.41
C SER A 554 10.37 -28.37 21.59
N GLN A 555 10.23 -27.10 21.97
CA GLN A 555 9.34 -26.12 21.31
C GLN A 555 10.11 -24.85 20.89
N TYR A 556 9.93 -24.40 19.64
CA TYR A 556 10.76 -23.35 19.05
C TYR A 556 10.05 -22.58 17.91
N ARG A 557 10.73 -21.53 17.38
CA ARG A 557 10.26 -20.67 16.26
C ARG A 557 8.84 -20.12 16.48
N PRO A 558 8.63 -19.23 17.46
CA PRO A 558 7.36 -18.55 17.64
C PRO A 558 7.10 -17.54 16.50
N ASP A 559 5.83 -17.26 16.22
CA ASP A 559 5.36 -16.06 15.52
C ASP A 559 4.04 -15.58 16.14
N ILE A 560 3.71 -14.29 15.97
CA ILE A 560 2.67 -13.59 16.73
C ILE A 560 1.63 -12.99 15.77
N ALA A 561 0.35 -13.22 16.08
CA ALA A 561 -0.81 -12.57 15.49
C ALA A 561 -1.55 -11.74 16.54
N PRO A 562 -1.38 -10.40 16.56
CA PRO A 562 -2.23 -9.51 17.34
C PRO A 562 -3.70 -9.59 16.89
N LEU A 563 -4.64 -9.51 17.83
CA LEU A 563 -6.08 -9.53 17.56
C LEU A 563 -6.74 -8.18 17.85
N ALA A 564 -7.87 -7.91 17.19
CA ALA A 564 -8.61 -6.65 17.29
C ALA A 564 -9.22 -6.39 18.69
N ASP A 565 -9.39 -7.42 19.52
CA ASP A 565 -9.83 -7.29 20.92
C ASP A 565 -8.70 -6.88 21.89
N GLY A 566 -7.46 -6.74 21.37
CA GLY A 566 -6.25 -6.49 22.14
C GLY A 566 -5.57 -7.74 22.69
N GLY A 567 -6.16 -8.93 22.51
CA GLY A 567 -5.49 -10.20 22.71
C GLY A 567 -4.53 -10.54 21.57
N PHE A 568 -4.01 -11.77 21.60
CA PHE A 568 -3.09 -12.26 20.58
C PHE A 568 -3.12 -13.80 20.49
N VAL A 569 -2.68 -14.32 19.36
CA VAL A 569 -2.33 -15.74 19.18
C VAL A 569 -0.81 -15.83 18.99
N VAL A 570 -0.18 -16.81 19.63
CA VAL A 570 1.20 -17.21 19.33
C VAL A 570 1.18 -18.61 18.73
N THR A 571 1.87 -18.79 17.62
CA THR A 571 2.04 -20.07 16.93
C THR A 571 3.49 -20.52 16.98
N TYR A 572 3.76 -21.81 17.16
CA TYR A 572 5.10 -22.37 17.37
C TYR A 572 5.16 -23.85 16.99
N HIS A 573 6.38 -24.35 16.86
CA HIS A 573 6.68 -25.76 16.61
C HIS A 573 6.81 -26.54 17.91
N ALA A 574 6.45 -27.83 17.90
CA ALA A 574 6.74 -28.77 18.98
C ALA A 574 7.19 -30.15 18.44
N ILE A 575 8.36 -30.62 18.85
CA ILE A 575 8.82 -32.00 18.60
C ILE A 575 8.42 -32.87 19.80
N ALA A 576 7.65 -33.93 19.56
CA ALA A 576 7.28 -34.91 20.59
C ALA A 576 8.50 -35.70 21.11
N SER A 577 8.46 -36.16 22.36
CA SER A 577 9.56 -36.92 22.99
C SER A 577 9.91 -38.20 22.21
N GLY A 578 11.05 -38.20 21.52
CA GLY A 578 11.49 -39.32 20.66
C GLY A 578 11.02 -39.25 19.20
N SER A 579 10.30 -38.20 18.81
CA SER A 579 10.05 -37.84 17.41
C SER A 579 11.25 -37.09 16.82
N TYR A 580 11.38 -37.13 15.49
CA TYR A 580 12.17 -36.16 14.73
C TYR A 580 11.30 -35.04 14.15
N TYR A 581 10.04 -35.36 13.83
CA TYR A 581 9.06 -34.46 13.22
C TYR A 581 8.49 -33.46 14.24
N ALA A 582 8.28 -32.24 13.76
CA ALA A 582 7.69 -31.13 14.49
C ALA A 582 6.25 -30.85 14.05
N ASP A 583 5.32 -30.91 14.99
CA ASP A 583 3.93 -30.48 14.83
C ASP A 583 3.82 -28.95 14.99
N ALA A 584 2.82 -28.36 14.33
CA ALA A 584 2.49 -26.94 14.47
C ALA A 584 1.35 -26.70 15.48
N TYR A 585 1.58 -25.87 16.49
CA TYR A 585 0.60 -25.52 17.53
C TYR A 585 0.33 -24.01 17.61
N GLY A 586 -0.85 -23.66 18.10
CA GLY A 586 -1.27 -22.29 18.39
C GLY A 586 -1.91 -22.18 19.79
N ARG A 587 -1.79 -21.01 20.41
CA ARG A 587 -2.48 -20.70 21.67
C ARG A 587 -2.93 -19.24 21.70
N ARG A 588 -4.17 -19.01 22.13
CA ARG A 588 -4.80 -17.69 22.26
C ARG A 588 -4.61 -17.14 23.68
N PHE A 589 -4.39 -15.84 23.77
CA PHE A 589 -4.24 -15.09 25.02
C PHE A 589 -5.11 -13.82 25.00
N ASP A 590 -5.46 -13.33 26.18
CA ASP A 590 -6.03 -12.01 26.37
C ASP A 590 -4.93 -10.93 26.29
N ARG A 591 -5.33 -9.67 26.41
CA ARG A 591 -4.41 -8.51 26.39
C ARG A 591 -3.38 -8.52 27.53
N ASN A 592 -3.55 -9.32 28.57
CA ASN A 592 -2.67 -9.38 29.74
C ASN A 592 -1.72 -10.58 29.69
N GLY A 593 -1.78 -11.42 28.66
CA GLY A 593 -1.02 -12.68 28.58
C GLY A 593 -1.67 -13.83 29.34
N VAL A 594 -2.96 -13.73 29.71
CA VAL A 594 -3.72 -14.84 30.30
C VAL A 594 -4.24 -15.73 29.16
N PRO A 595 -4.00 -17.06 29.18
CA PRO A 595 -4.52 -17.97 28.16
C PRO A 595 -6.05 -17.95 28.06
N VAL A 596 -6.58 -17.86 26.84
CA VAL A 596 -8.02 -17.89 26.56
C VAL A 596 -8.35 -19.23 25.88
N GLY A 597 -8.65 -20.23 26.70
CA GLY A 597 -8.90 -21.60 26.25
C GLY A 597 -7.64 -22.48 26.18
N PRO A 598 -7.77 -23.69 25.62
CA PRO A 598 -6.65 -24.61 25.44
C PRO A 598 -5.70 -24.17 24.32
N GLU A 599 -4.56 -24.85 24.27
CA GLU A 599 -3.71 -24.92 23.08
C GLU A 599 -4.42 -25.74 21.99
N PHE A 600 -4.23 -25.36 20.72
CA PHE A 600 -4.85 -26.03 19.57
C PHE A 600 -3.82 -26.42 18.51
N THR A 601 -4.04 -27.56 17.86
CA THR A 601 -3.18 -28.01 16.77
C THR A 601 -3.53 -27.27 15.47
N ILE A 602 -2.50 -26.83 14.77
CA ILE A 602 -2.60 -26.18 13.46
C ILE A 602 -2.34 -27.23 12.37
N ALA A 603 -1.19 -27.90 12.43
CA ALA A 603 -0.89 -29.07 11.63
C ALA A 603 -0.36 -30.18 12.55
N ALA A 604 -0.91 -31.39 12.38
CA ALA A 604 -0.35 -32.61 12.94
C ALA A 604 0.21 -33.41 11.75
N THR A 605 1.51 -33.62 11.72
CA THR A 605 2.21 -34.04 10.49
C THR A 605 3.10 -35.24 10.73
N THR A 606 3.09 -36.19 9.79
CA THR A 606 3.92 -37.40 9.82
C THR A 606 5.32 -37.18 9.25
N ARG A 607 5.70 -35.90 9.08
CA ARG A 607 6.86 -35.38 8.35
C ARG A 607 7.18 -33.98 8.87
N ASP A 608 8.36 -33.46 8.56
CA ASP A 608 8.80 -32.17 9.09
C ASP A 608 8.07 -30.97 8.47
N ASP A 609 7.50 -30.13 9.33
CA ASP A 609 7.13 -28.74 9.04
C ASP A 609 8.27 -27.82 9.51
N TRP A 610 8.79 -26.91 8.67
CA TRP A 610 10.05 -26.21 8.96
C TRP A 610 9.86 -24.75 9.41
N ARG A 611 8.87 -24.05 8.88
CA ARG A 611 8.52 -22.67 9.21
C ARG A 611 7.01 -22.54 9.39
N ILE A 612 6.62 -21.83 10.44
CA ILE A 612 5.26 -21.33 10.64
C ILE A 612 5.30 -19.81 10.71
N THR A 613 4.27 -19.15 10.17
CA THR A 613 4.03 -17.73 10.33
C THR A 613 2.55 -17.46 10.49
N THR A 614 2.19 -16.45 11.28
CA THR A 614 0.80 -16.08 11.56
C THR A 614 0.66 -14.58 11.62
N LYS A 615 -0.45 -14.01 11.15
CA LYS A 615 -0.78 -12.59 11.34
C LYS A 615 -2.28 -12.41 11.56
N GLY A 616 -2.63 -11.41 12.38
CA GLY A 616 -4.00 -10.94 12.50
C GLY A 616 -4.48 -10.32 11.17
N LEU A 617 -5.76 -10.47 10.88
CA LEU A 617 -6.44 -9.92 9.71
C LEU A 617 -7.39 -8.78 10.12
N LEU A 618 -7.77 -7.91 9.17
CA LEU A 618 -8.67 -6.78 9.44
C LEU A 618 -10.12 -7.18 9.74
N ASP A 619 -10.51 -8.43 9.46
CA ASP A 619 -11.77 -9.03 9.90
C ASP A 619 -11.78 -9.41 11.40
N GLY A 620 -10.64 -9.23 12.10
CA GLY A 620 -10.44 -9.59 13.49
C GLY A 620 -10.01 -11.04 13.72
N GLY A 621 -9.98 -11.87 12.68
CA GLY A 621 -9.43 -13.22 12.68
C GLY A 621 -7.91 -13.23 12.48
N PHE A 622 -7.37 -14.39 12.12
CA PHE A 622 -5.96 -14.55 11.77
C PHE A 622 -5.74 -15.60 10.67
N VAL A 623 -4.67 -15.40 9.91
CA VAL A 623 -4.14 -16.38 8.94
C VAL A 623 -2.92 -17.07 9.53
N VAL A 624 -2.78 -18.37 9.29
CA VAL A 624 -1.55 -19.13 9.56
C VAL A 624 -1.07 -19.76 8.26
N VAL A 625 0.23 -19.67 7.99
CA VAL A 625 0.90 -20.27 6.83
C VAL A 625 2.06 -21.13 7.33
N TRP A 626 2.25 -22.31 6.75
CA TRP A 626 3.39 -23.19 7.04
C TRP A 626 3.90 -23.88 5.77
N ASP A 627 5.13 -24.36 5.82
CA ASP A 627 5.68 -25.32 4.86
C ASP A 627 5.72 -26.73 5.46
N THR A 628 5.53 -27.74 4.60
CA THR A 628 5.48 -29.16 4.97
C THR A 628 6.19 -30.02 3.93
N THR A 629 6.86 -31.09 4.37
CA THR A 629 7.52 -32.04 3.47
C THR A 629 6.50 -33.04 2.89
N ILE A 630 6.45 -33.16 1.56
CA ILE A 630 5.40 -33.93 0.85
C ILE A 630 5.84 -35.29 0.29
N ASP A 631 7.13 -35.59 0.27
CA ASP A 631 7.68 -36.86 -0.26
C ASP A 631 9.04 -37.22 0.36
N SER A 632 9.60 -38.37 -0.02
CA SER A 632 10.90 -38.87 0.45
C SER A 632 12.12 -38.20 -0.22
N SER A 633 11.91 -37.27 -1.15
CA SER A 633 12.93 -36.40 -1.75
C SER A 633 13.07 -35.06 -1.01
N TYR A 634 12.38 -34.90 0.12
CA TYR A 634 12.32 -33.67 0.92
C TYR A 634 11.71 -32.47 0.16
N THR A 635 10.88 -32.73 -0.86
CA THR A 635 10.13 -31.65 -1.52
C THR A 635 9.21 -30.98 -0.51
N THR A 636 9.24 -29.65 -0.46
CA THR A 636 8.39 -28.84 0.40
C THR A 636 7.25 -28.19 -0.38
N ARG A 637 6.06 -28.12 0.22
CA ARG A 637 4.93 -27.31 -0.24
C ARG A 637 4.38 -26.46 0.89
N MET A 638 3.70 -25.38 0.53
CA MET A 638 3.13 -24.42 1.46
C MET A 638 1.60 -24.49 1.51
N PHE A 639 1.08 -24.37 2.73
CA PHE A 639 -0.36 -24.38 3.02
C PHE A 639 -0.72 -23.24 3.96
N TYR A 640 -1.98 -22.84 3.96
CA TYR A 640 -2.54 -21.89 4.91
C TYR A 640 -3.93 -22.28 5.39
N ARG A 641 -4.30 -21.73 6.55
CA ARG A 641 -5.64 -21.78 7.15
C ARG A 641 -6.03 -20.38 7.62
N ARG A 642 -7.34 -20.13 7.73
CA ARG A 642 -7.88 -18.96 8.41
C ARG A 642 -8.71 -19.37 9.62
N TYR A 643 -8.64 -18.55 10.64
CA TYR A 643 -9.32 -18.73 11.91
C TYR A 643 -10.07 -17.44 12.28
N ASP A 644 -11.22 -17.57 12.95
CA ASP A 644 -11.93 -16.43 13.54
C ASP A 644 -11.16 -15.83 14.72
N ALA A 645 -11.65 -14.71 15.24
CA ALA A 645 -11.08 -14.04 16.41
C ALA A 645 -10.95 -14.93 17.67
N ARG A 646 -11.63 -16.07 17.75
CA ARG A 646 -11.62 -17.02 18.89
C ARG A 646 -10.67 -18.19 18.67
N GLY A 647 -10.13 -18.39 17.46
CA GLY A 647 -9.34 -19.57 17.10
C GLY A 647 -10.17 -20.72 16.50
N VAL A 648 -11.41 -20.48 16.09
CA VAL A 648 -12.21 -21.46 15.33
C VAL A 648 -11.79 -21.40 13.86
N MET A 649 -11.42 -22.54 13.27
CA MET A 649 -11.03 -22.62 11.87
C MET A 649 -12.23 -22.29 10.95
N ILE A 650 -12.09 -21.25 10.12
CA ILE A 650 -13.10 -20.81 9.14
C ILE A 650 -12.74 -21.19 7.70
N GLN A 651 -11.47 -21.51 7.44
CA GLN A 651 -10.98 -22.06 6.17
C GLN A 651 -9.93 -23.13 6.47
N GLY A 652 -10.14 -24.33 5.92
CA GLY A 652 -9.25 -25.48 6.07
C GLY A 652 -7.99 -25.41 5.20
N ASP A 653 -7.24 -26.51 5.16
CA ASP A 653 -5.96 -26.63 4.45
C ASP A 653 -6.08 -26.20 2.99
N THR A 654 -5.59 -25.00 2.68
CA THR A 654 -5.59 -24.44 1.34
C THR A 654 -4.14 -24.30 0.87
N PRO A 655 -3.75 -24.86 -0.27
CA PRO A 655 -2.38 -24.74 -0.77
C PRO A 655 -2.09 -23.30 -1.24
N VAL A 656 -0.85 -22.85 -1.04
CA VAL A 656 -0.30 -21.67 -1.73
C VAL A 656 0.02 -22.07 -3.17
N GLY A 657 -0.03 -21.11 -4.11
CA GLY A 657 0.18 -21.40 -5.53
C GLY A 657 1.61 -21.86 -5.86
N MET A 658 1.71 -22.94 -6.63
CA MET A 658 2.99 -23.38 -7.20
C MET A 658 3.54 -22.33 -8.17
N ALA A 659 4.80 -21.97 -7.99
CA ALA A 659 5.53 -21.05 -8.87
C ALA A 659 5.79 -21.72 -10.23
N PRO A 660 5.73 -20.99 -11.35
CA PRO A 660 6.04 -21.53 -12.67
C PRO A 660 7.44 -22.15 -12.71
N GLY A 661 7.55 -23.42 -13.10
CA GLY A 661 8.82 -24.15 -13.16
C GLY A 661 9.37 -24.67 -11.83
N GLY A 662 8.76 -24.32 -10.69
CA GLY A 662 9.27 -24.62 -9.36
C GLY A 662 9.24 -26.11 -8.99
N SER A 663 10.30 -26.59 -8.32
CA SER A 663 10.43 -27.95 -7.80
C SER A 663 9.91 -28.10 -6.36
N GLY A 664 10.08 -27.07 -5.51
CA GLY A 664 9.60 -27.03 -4.13
C GLY A 664 9.55 -25.60 -3.57
N GLN A 665 8.81 -25.39 -2.48
CA GLN A 665 8.52 -24.06 -1.92
C GLN A 665 8.55 -24.05 -0.39
N SER A 666 9.18 -23.03 0.21
CA SER A 666 9.36 -22.93 1.66
C SER A 666 9.63 -21.49 2.12
N PHE A 667 9.77 -21.30 3.43
CA PHE A 667 10.10 -20.02 4.08
C PHE A 667 9.04 -18.95 3.81
N ALA A 668 7.79 -19.31 4.09
CA ALA A 668 6.66 -18.40 4.05
C ALA A 668 6.81 -17.23 5.03
N GLN A 669 6.52 -16.01 4.57
CA GLN A 669 6.16 -14.86 5.41
C GLN A 669 4.85 -14.26 4.89
N VAL A 670 4.02 -13.71 5.78
CA VAL A 670 2.68 -13.19 5.44
C VAL A 670 2.46 -11.80 6.05
N THR A 671 1.71 -10.95 5.35
CA THR A 671 1.25 -9.65 5.85
C THR A 671 -0.24 -9.43 5.50
N PRO A 672 -1.05 -8.87 6.41
CA PRO A 672 -2.40 -8.41 6.08
C PRO A 672 -2.34 -7.18 5.17
N MET A 673 -3.32 -7.02 4.29
CA MET A 673 -3.44 -5.89 3.36
C MET A 673 -4.54 -4.92 3.81
N ALA A 674 -4.50 -3.67 3.35
CA ALA A 674 -5.43 -2.62 3.78
C ALA A 674 -6.88 -2.83 3.29
N ASP A 675 -7.08 -3.65 2.25
CA ASP A 675 -8.40 -4.10 1.75
C ASP A 675 -8.93 -5.37 2.46
N GLY A 676 -8.31 -5.77 3.58
CA GLY A 676 -8.68 -6.98 4.33
C GLY A 676 -8.18 -8.29 3.71
N GLY A 677 -7.50 -8.24 2.56
CA GLY A 677 -6.76 -9.37 2.01
C GLY A 677 -5.45 -9.65 2.77
N PHE A 678 -4.61 -10.50 2.19
CA PHE A 678 -3.24 -10.74 2.67
C PHE A 678 -2.31 -11.08 1.50
N VAL A 679 -1.00 -10.87 1.70
CA VAL A 679 0.04 -11.29 0.76
C VAL A 679 0.95 -12.29 1.47
N ILE A 680 1.17 -13.44 0.83
CA ILE A 680 2.20 -14.42 1.21
C ILE A 680 3.40 -14.22 0.28
N VAL A 681 4.60 -14.18 0.84
CA VAL A 681 5.88 -14.24 0.12
C VAL A 681 6.67 -15.48 0.56
N TRP A 682 7.48 -16.03 -0.33
CA TRP A 682 8.26 -17.25 -0.06
C TRP A 682 9.43 -17.42 -1.02
N LYS A 683 10.29 -18.42 -0.77
CA LYS A 683 11.32 -18.84 -1.73
C LYS A 683 10.89 -20.12 -2.47
N SER A 684 11.10 -20.14 -3.78
CA SER A 684 10.84 -21.29 -4.64
C SER A 684 12.15 -21.81 -5.22
N TYR A 685 12.37 -23.13 -5.09
CA TYR A 685 13.46 -23.82 -5.77
C TYR A 685 13.07 -24.08 -7.23
N GLN A 686 14.00 -23.94 -8.17
CA GLN A 686 13.75 -24.15 -9.60
C GLN A 686 14.17 -25.56 -10.05
N ASN A 687 13.59 -26.02 -11.17
CA ASN A 687 14.01 -27.27 -11.81
C ASN A 687 15.28 -27.08 -12.66
N GLY A 688 16.25 -27.99 -12.52
CA GLY A 688 17.40 -28.10 -13.42
C GLY A 688 18.65 -27.25 -13.12
N THR A 689 18.59 -26.31 -12.18
CA THR A 689 19.71 -25.42 -11.81
C THR A 689 20.58 -25.90 -10.64
N GLY A 690 20.22 -27.02 -10.01
CA GLY A 690 20.80 -27.47 -8.74
C GLY A 690 20.11 -26.85 -7.53
N SER A 691 20.17 -27.52 -6.38
CA SER A 691 19.41 -27.17 -5.16
C SER A 691 19.88 -25.89 -4.45
N SER A 692 20.91 -25.21 -4.97
CA SER A 692 21.52 -24.00 -4.41
C SER A 692 20.96 -22.69 -4.95
N ASN A 693 20.09 -22.72 -5.98
CA ASN A 693 19.48 -21.50 -6.53
C ASN A 693 17.96 -21.45 -6.26
N ALA A 694 17.50 -20.33 -5.72
CA ALA A 694 16.11 -20.12 -5.29
C ALA A 694 15.68 -18.69 -5.62
N ASP A 695 14.41 -18.55 -6.03
CA ASP A 695 13.77 -17.29 -6.39
C ASP A 695 12.76 -16.88 -5.32
N VAL A 696 12.56 -15.57 -5.10
CA VAL A 696 11.46 -15.05 -4.26
C VAL A 696 10.19 -14.90 -5.09
N TYR A 697 9.09 -15.44 -4.58
CA TYR A 697 7.75 -15.30 -5.16
C TYR A 697 6.78 -14.67 -4.14
N ALA A 698 5.70 -14.08 -4.66
CA ALA A 698 4.59 -13.54 -3.88
C ALA A 698 3.23 -13.93 -4.48
N GLN A 699 2.20 -14.02 -3.65
CA GLN A 699 0.81 -14.18 -4.10
C GLN A 699 -0.13 -13.39 -3.19
N ARG A 700 -1.07 -12.70 -3.83
CA ARG A 700 -2.12 -11.89 -3.18
C ARG A 700 -3.40 -12.71 -3.02
N PHE A 701 -4.02 -12.61 -1.86
CA PHE A 701 -5.27 -13.27 -1.48
C PHE A 701 -6.31 -12.22 -1.08
N GLY A 702 -7.57 -12.43 -1.45
CA GLY A 702 -8.67 -11.53 -1.08
C GLY A 702 -9.11 -11.69 0.38
N ALA A 703 -9.97 -10.79 0.86
CA ALA A 703 -10.58 -10.90 2.20
C ALA A 703 -11.46 -12.14 2.39
N ASN A 704 -11.86 -12.80 1.29
CA ASN A 704 -12.50 -14.11 1.28
C ASN A 704 -11.51 -15.29 1.48
N GLY A 705 -10.20 -15.05 1.46
CA GLY A 705 -9.18 -16.08 1.60
C GLY A 705 -8.98 -16.93 0.35
N LEU A 706 -9.42 -16.45 -0.82
CA LEU A 706 -9.13 -17.08 -2.11
C LEU A 706 -7.91 -16.40 -2.77
N PRO A 707 -7.09 -17.15 -3.54
CA PRO A 707 -6.00 -16.56 -4.33
C PRO A 707 -6.59 -15.58 -5.33
N ALA A 708 -6.14 -14.33 -5.26
CA ALA A 708 -6.63 -13.25 -6.09
C ALA A 708 -5.78 -13.13 -7.37
N ALA A 709 -4.48 -13.40 -7.27
CA ALA A 709 -3.53 -13.49 -8.39
C ALA A 709 -2.92 -14.89 -8.51
N ALA A 710 -2.24 -15.16 -9.63
CA ALA A 710 -1.27 -16.26 -9.71
C ALA A 710 0.02 -15.90 -8.93
N PRO A 711 0.90 -16.87 -8.62
CA PRO A 711 2.22 -16.58 -8.06
C PRO A 711 3.08 -15.71 -8.98
N LYS A 712 3.50 -14.56 -8.46
CA LYS A 712 4.33 -13.56 -9.15
C LYS A 712 5.77 -13.65 -8.69
N LEU A 713 6.70 -13.63 -9.65
CA LEU A 713 8.13 -13.50 -9.35
C LEU A 713 8.42 -12.12 -8.75
N VAL A 714 9.05 -12.09 -7.59
CA VAL A 714 9.60 -10.88 -6.96
C VAL A 714 11.05 -10.73 -7.40
N ALA A 715 11.87 -11.75 -7.15
CA ALA A 715 13.29 -11.72 -7.47
C ALA A 715 13.82 -13.11 -7.86
N GLY A 716 14.75 -13.15 -8.81
CA GLY A 716 15.34 -14.38 -9.30
C GLY A 716 16.47 -14.10 -10.29
N GLY A 717 17.28 -15.11 -10.58
CA GLY A 717 18.44 -14.96 -11.47
C GLY A 717 19.48 -16.08 -11.33
N VAL A 718 20.75 -15.77 -11.60
CA VAL A 718 21.88 -16.72 -11.47
C VAL A 718 22.42 -16.87 -10.04
N ALA A 719 21.89 -16.08 -9.10
CA ALA A 719 22.33 -15.97 -7.72
C ALA A 719 21.15 -16.24 -6.77
N GLY A 720 21.36 -17.05 -5.73
CA GLY A 720 20.29 -17.50 -4.85
C GLY A 720 19.71 -16.37 -3.99
N GLN A 721 18.38 -16.27 -3.98
CA GLN A 721 17.60 -15.30 -3.20
C GLN A 721 17.04 -15.99 -1.93
N TRP A 722 17.30 -15.44 -0.74
CA TRP A 722 17.12 -16.14 0.53
C TRP A 722 16.39 -15.33 1.62
N GLU A 723 15.74 -16.08 2.53
CA GLU A 723 14.90 -15.61 3.66
C GLU A 723 14.08 -14.32 3.37
N PRO A 724 13.09 -14.39 2.46
CA PRO A 724 12.26 -13.23 2.16
C PRO A 724 11.36 -12.86 3.35
N THR A 725 11.22 -11.57 3.63
CA THR A 725 10.25 -11.01 4.58
C THR A 725 9.43 -9.90 3.92
N VAL A 726 8.25 -9.60 4.49
CA VAL A 726 7.29 -8.66 3.89
C VAL A 726 6.58 -7.82 4.94
N ALA A 727 6.35 -6.55 4.63
CA ALA A 727 5.45 -5.66 5.36
C ALA A 727 4.53 -4.92 4.40
N ALA A 728 3.22 -4.90 4.68
CA ALA A 728 2.29 -4.06 3.95
C ALA A 728 2.59 -2.57 4.14
N THR A 729 2.24 -1.77 3.13
CA THR A 729 2.39 -0.32 3.13
C THR A 729 1.03 0.38 3.07
N ALA A 730 0.94 1.59 3.61
CA ALA A 730 -0.33 2.30 3.82
C ALA A 730 -1.10 2.65 2.51
N ASP A 731 -0.44 2.54 1.37
CA ASP A 731 -0.97 2.67 0.00
C ASP A 731 -1.63 1.37 -0.52
N ASN A 732 -1.94 0.41 0.35
CA ASN A 732 -2.38 -0.95 0.02
C ASN A 732 -1.37 -1.73 -0.85
N GLY A 733 -0.10 -1.31 -0.82
CA GLY A 733 1.06 -2.01 -1.36
C GLY A 733 1.77 -2.87 -0.31
N TYR A 734 2.98 -3.33 -0.64
CA TYR A 734 3.87 -4.03 0.28
C TYR A 734 5.34 -3.88 -0.10
N THR A 735 6.22 -3.88 0.89
CA THR A 735 7.68 -3.98 0.72
C THR A 735 8.11 -5.42 0.99
N VAL A 736 8.77 -6.06 0.03
CA VAL A 736 9.47 -7.34 0.22
C VAL A 736 10.96 -7.07 0.37
N THR A 737 11.62 -7.78 1.28
CA THR A 737 13.09 -7.77 1.46
C THR A 737 13.62 -9.20 1.51
N TRP A 738 14.86 -9.41 1.09
CA TRP A 738 15.54 -10.70 1.07
C TRP A 738 17.05 -10.47 1.05
N TYR A 739 17.88 -11.52 1.13
CA TYR A 739 19.32 -11.41 0.85
C TYR A 739 19.72 -12.25 -0.37
N THR A 740 20.73 -11.79 -1.12
CA THR A 740 21.26 -12.50 -2.29
C THR A 740 22.69 -12.96 -2.04
N ASP A 741 23.02 -14.21 -2.36
CA ASP A 741 24.41 -14.69 -2.38
C ASP A 741 25.04 -14.42 -3.76
N GLN A 742 25.93 -13.44 -3.85
CA GLN A 742 26.69 -13.10 -5.05
C GLN A 742 28.15 -13.51 -4.87
N ASN A 743 28.45 -14.76 -5.25
CA ASN A 743 29.79 -15.35 -5.18
C ASN A 743 30.42 -15.33 -3.76
N GLY A 744 29.61 -15.48 -2.71
CA GLY A 744 30.05 -15.52 -1.31
C GLY A 744 29.89 -14.20 -0.54
N ASN A 745 29.65 -13.08 -1.23
CA ASN A 745 29.15 -11.85 -0.61
C ASN A 745 27.63 -11.98 -0.44
N MET A 746 27.09 -11.48 0.68
CA MET A 746 25.65 -11.49 0.94
C MET A 746 25.18 -10.08 1.22
N ASP A 747 24.21 -9.60 0.43
CA ASP A 747 23.64 -8.26 0.54
C ASP A 747 22.11 -8.32 0.59
N ILE A 748 21.52 -7.40 1.36
CA ILE A 748 20.08 -7.22 1.48
C ILE A 748 19.55 -6.44 0.27
N TYR A 749 18.53 -6.99 -0.37
CA TYR A 749 17.78 -6.35 -1.44
C TYR A 749 16.32 -6.14 -1.00
N ALA A 750 15.67 -5.18 -1.65
CA ALA A 750 14.26 -4.91 -1.45
C ALA A 750 13.56 -4.53 -2.75
N GLN A 751 12.24 -4.70 -2.75
CA GLN A 751 11.35 -4.21 -3.79
C GLN A 751 10.01 -3.80 -3.17
N ARG A 752 9.57 -2.58 -3.47
CA ARG A 752 8.25 -2.08 -3.09
C ARG A 752 7.28 -2.30 -4.23
N PHE A 753 6.14 -2.90 -3.91
CA PHE A 753 5.01 -3.07 -4.80
C PHE A 753 3.91 -2.11 -4.37
N ALA A 754 3.54 -1.15 -5.22
CA ALA A 754 2.43 -0.25 -4.95
C ALA A 754 1.10 -0.90 -5.36
N SER A 755 0.02 -0.55 -4.67
CA SER A 755 -1.32 -0.82 -5.20
C SER A 755 -1.43 -0.22 -6.61
N PRO A 756 -1.85 -0.99 -7.63
CA PRO A 756 -1.94 -0.47 -9.00
C PRO A 756 -3.06 0.57 -9.13
N VAL A 757 -3.98 0.59 -8.16
CA VAL A 757 -4.94 1.67 -7.93
C VAL A 757 -4.23 3.02 -7.75
N MET A 758 -3.15 3.06 -6.97
CA MET A 758 -2.44 4.30 -6.71
C MET A 758 -1.45 4.66 -7.84
N GLN A 759 -0.90 3.67 -8.55
CA GLN A 759 -0.10 3.94 -9.76
C GLN A 759 -0.99 4.47 -10.90
N ALA A 760 -2.26 4.05 -10.98
CA ALA A 760 -3.27 4.68 -11.83
C ALA A 760 -3.66 6.08 -11.33
N ALA A 761 -3.90 6.28 -10.01
CA ALA A 761 -4.29 7.57 -9.45
C ALA A 761 -3.19 8.66 -9.57
N VAL A 762 -1.90 8.29 -9.61
CA VAL A 762 -0.77 9.21 -9.84
C VAL A 762 -0.74 9.79 -11.27
N ALA A 763 -1.53 9.23 -12.21
CA ALA A 763 -1.78 9.80 -13.54
C ALA A 763 -3.28 9.77 -13.92
N GLY A 764 -4.16 9.79 -12.91
CA GLY A 764 -5.57 9.41 -13.06
C GLY A 764 -6.49 10.60 -13.29
N GLY A 765 -7.03 10.73 -14.51
CA GLY A 765 -8.22 11.53 -14.74
C GLY A 765 -9.50 10.76 -14.42
N VAL A 766 -10.50 11.43 -13.85
CA VAL A 766 -11.88 10.94 -13.82
C VAL A 766 -12.67 11.49 -15.00
N SER A 767 -13.60 10.70 -15.54
CA SER A 767 -14.54 11.18 -16.54
C SER A 767 -15.95 10.66 -16.32
N GLY A 768 -16.94 11.41 -16.78
CA GLY A 768 -18.34 11.03 -16.67
C GLY A 768 -19.27 11.83 -17.59
N GLU A 769 -20.40 11.23 -17.92
CA GLU A 769 -21.49 11.85 -18.68
C GLU A 769 -22.58 12.32 -17.71
N LEU A 770 -22.89 13.61 -17.69
CA LEU A 770 -24.08 14.14 -17.01
C LEU A 770 -25.22 14.28 -18.03
N ARG A 771 -26.31 13.54 -17.82
CA ARG A 771 -27.45 13.44 -18.75
C ARG A 771 -28.59 14.36 -18.32
N ASN A 772 -29.06 15.19 -19.24
CA ASN A 772 -30.29 15.97 -19.02
C ASN A 772 -31.51 15.17 -19.49
N ARG A 773 -31.97 14.19 -18.68
CA ARG A 773 -33.10 13.30 -19.00
C ARG A 773 -34.48 13.98 -18.82
N GLY A 774 -34.64 15.17 -19.40
CA GLY A 774 -35.90 15.91 -19.42
C GLY A 774 -36.00 16.93 -20.55
N TYR A 775 -34.91 17.65 -20.85
CA TYR A 775 -34.85 18.66 -21.91
C TYR A 775 -33.61 18.47 -22.78
N MET A 776 -33.78 18.55 -24.10
CA MET A 776 -32.64 18.55 -25.01
C MET A 776 -31.82 19.82 -24.78
N THR A 777 -30.61 19.66 -24.23
CA THR A 777 -29.52 20.62 -24.40
C THR A 777 -29.23 20.75 -25.89
N ALA A 778 -29.76 21.80 -26.52
CA ALA A 778 -29.52 22.08 -27.92
C ALA A 778 -28.01 22.16 -28.19
N GLN A 779 -27.53 21.49 -29.23
CA GLN A 779 -26.11 21.56 -29.61
C GLN A 779 -25.72 23.03 -29.88
N GLY A 780 -24.62 23.47 -29.24
CA GLY A 780 -24.01 24.77 -29.53
C GLY A 780 -24.79 25.98 -29.01
N VAL A 781 -24.77 26.20 -27.68
CA VAL A 781 -25.03 27.55 -27.11
C VAL A 781 -23.73 28.30 -26.78
N SER A 782 -22.58 27.65 -26.96
CA SER A 782 -21.29 28.30 -27.19
C SER A 782 -21.30 29.09 -28.51
N ASN A 783 -20.42 30.08 -28.65
CA ASN A 783 -20.24 30.86 -29.90
C ASN A 783 -19.61 30.05 -31.07
N GLY A 784 -19.59 28.73 -30.97
CA GLY A 784 -19.00 27.80 -31.93
C GLY A 784 -19.39 26.37 -31.62
N THR A 785 -19.50 25.54 -32.66
CA THR A 785 -19.65 24.08 -32.53
C THR A 785 -18.38 23.48 -31.94
N ALA A 786 -18.47 22.79 -30.81
CA ALA A 786 -17.36 21.98 -30.32
C ALA A 786 -17.04 20.89 -31.36
N SER A 787 -15.79 20.85 -31.82
CA SER A 787 -15.30 19.81 -32.72
C SER A 787 -15.08 18.50 -31.97
N GLU A 788 -15.36 17.37 -32.63
CA GLU A 788 -14.93 16.03 -32.19
C GLU A 788 -13.45 16.06 -31.73
N PRO A 789 -13.11 15.48 -30.56
CA PRO A 789 -11.73 15.43 -30.09
C PRO A 789 -10.89 14.55 -31.02
N VAL A 790 -9.77 15.07 -31.53
CA VAL A 790 -8.86 14.30 -32.38
C VAL A 790 -8.17 13.21 -31.55
N LEU A 791 -8.66 11.98 -31.71
CA LEU A 791 -8.06 10.77 -31.14
C LEU A 791 -6.67 10.51 -31.74
N VAL A 792 -5.63 11.06 -31.10
CA VAL A 792 -4.25 10.60 -31.28
C VAL A 792 -4.11 9.26 -30.58
N LEU A 793 -4.48 8.19 -31.27
CA LEU A 793 -4.30 6.82 -30.80
C LEU A 793 -2.80 6.52 -30.65
N PRO A 794 -2.33 6.00 -29.50
CA PRO A 794 -1.02 5.37 -29.44
C PRO A 794 -0.99 4.15 -30.38
N ALA A 795 0.17 3.88 -30.98
CA ALA A 795 0.31 2.79 -31.94
C ALA A 795 -0.01 1.41 -31.29
N PRO A 796 -0.78 0.54 -31.97
CA PRO A 796 -1.13 -0.77 -31.41
C PRO A 796 0.07 -1.73 -31.43
N GLU A 797 0.42 -2.28 -30.28
CA GLU A 797 1.27 -3.47 -30.19
C GLU A 797 0.52 -4.72 -30.70
N PRO A 798 1.23 -5.75 -31.21
CA PRO A 798 0.64 -6.75 -32.09
C PRO A 798 -0.24 -7.77 -31.34
N VAL A 799 -1.54 -7.75 -31.65
CA VAL A 799 -2.51 -8.74 -31.17
C VAL A 799 -2.41 -10.03 -31.99
N VAL A 800 -2.08 -11.14 -31.32
CA VAL A 800 -2.24 -12.50 -31.86
C VAL A 800 -3.58 -13.07 -31.41
N THR A 801 -4.54 -13.20 -32.35
CA THR A 801 -5.81 -13.89 -32.12
C THR A 801 -6.13 -14.83 -33.28
N THR A 802 -6.20 -16.13 -33.00
CA THR A 802 -6.78 -17.12 -33.92
C THR A 802 -8.31 -17.03 -33.88
N ALA A 803 -8.95 -16.93 -35.05
CA ALA A 803 -10.39 -16.83 -35.16
C ALA A 803 -11.07 -18.22 -35.18
N VAL A 804 -12.24 -18.31 -34.55
CA VAL A 804 -13.19 -19.43 -34.70
C VAL A 804 -14.33 -18.96 -35.59
N ALA A 805 -14.78 -19.80 -36.53
CA ALA A 805 -15.73 -19.41 -37.58
C ALA A 805 -16.88 -20.40 -37.75
N ALA A 806 -18.07 -19.89 -38.10
CA ALA A 806 -19.22 -20.62 -38.62
C ALA A 806 -20.23 -19.63 -39.22
N PRO A 807 -21.12 -20.06 -40.15
CA PRO A 807 -21.04 -21.19 -41.07
C PRO A 807 -21.31 -20.80 -42.54
N VAL A 808 -21.17 -21.75 -43.48
CA VAL A 808 -22.13 -22.09 -44.56
C VAL A 808 -21.48 -23.13 -45.50
N ALA A 809 -22.28 -24.06 -46.02
CA ALA A 809 -21.87 -25.14 -46.94
C ALA A 809 -22.55 -24.89 -48.34
N PRO A 810 -22.17 -25.56 -49.45
CA PRO A 810 -22.02 -27.02 -49.54
C PRO A 810 -20.72 -27.53 -50.24
N ALA A 811 -20.50 -28.84 -50.12
CA ALA A 811 -19.54 -29.63 -50.91
C ALA A 811 -20.23 -30.12 -52.23
N PRO A 812 -19.63 -30.93 -53.15
CA PRO A 812 -18.88 -32.17 -52.86
C PRO A 812 -17.69 -32.52 -53.79
N VAL A 813 -17.15 -33.73 -53.54
CA VAL A 813 -16.34 -34.61 -54.42
C VAL A 813 -14.80 -34.59 -54.24
N SER A 814 -14.29 -35.83 -54.15
CA SER A 814 -12.92 -36.37 -54.10
C SER A 814 -11.98 -35.89 -55.23
N THR A 815 -10.64 -36.04 -55.17
CA THR A 815 -9.88 -37.25 -54.79
C THR A 815 -8.53 -37.04 -54.09
N GLU A 816 -7.99 -38.17 -53.63
CA GLU A 816 -6.57 -38.50 -53.40
C GLU A 816 -5.66 -38.04 -54.58
N THR A 817 -4.32 -37.97 -54.51
CA THR A 817 -3.36 -38.88 -53.84
C THR A 817 -2.05 -38.18 -53.40
N SER A 818 -1.14 -38.92 -52.77
CA SER A 818 0.08 -38.44 -52.08
C SER A 818 1.42 -38.76 -52.79
N THR A 819 2.50 -38.15 -52.28
CA THR A 819 3.94 -38.53 -52.30
C THR A 819 4.94 -37.86 -53.28
N ALA A 820 6.17 -37.76 -52.75
CA ALA A 820 7.50 -37.84 -53.39
C ALA A 820 8.11 -36.66 -54.19
N SER A 821 9.01 -35.94 -53.49
CA SER A 821 10.45 -35.80 -53.81
C SER A 821 10.96 -35.47 -55.23
N ALA A 822 11.53 -34.27 -55.35
CA ALA A 822 12.87 -33.92 -55.89
C ALA A 822 13.52 -34.69 -57.06
N ILE A 823 14.11 -33.94 -58.01
CA ILE A 823 15.52 -34.05 -58.46
C ILE A 823 15.95 -32.81 -59.27
N SER A 824 17.26 -32.61 -59.46
CA SER A 824 17.93 -31.37 -59.91
C SER A 824 18.27 -31.28 -61.41
N SER A 825 18.23 -30.06 -61.98
CA SER A 825 19.15 -29.54 -63.01
C SER A 825 18.82 -28.07 -63.37
N ALA A 826 19.65 -27.26 -64.04
CA ALA A 826 21.11 -26.99 -63.94
C ALA A 826 21.45 -25.81 -64.90
N SER A 827 22.26 -24.81 -64.47
CA SER A 827 22.97 -23.78 -65.30
C SER A 827 22.18 -22.90 -66.33
N GLY A 828 22.50 -21.62 -66.55
CA GLY A 828 23.50 -20.73 -65.96
C GLY A 828 23.84 -19.52 -66.86
N THR A 829 24.78 -18.66 -66.43
CA THR A 829 25.40 -17.52 -67.18
C THR A 829 24.47 -16.28 -67.41
N THR A 830 24.95 -15.02 -67.58
CA THR A 830 26.30 -14.45 -67.79
C THR A 830 26.60 -13.16 -66.97
N THR A 831 27.83 -13.08 -66.44
CA THR A 831 28.75 -11.90 -66.34
C THR A 831 28.45 -10.61 -65.53
N SER A 832 29.49 -10.18 -64.80
CA SER A 832 29.71 -8.85 -64.16
C SER A 832 30.73 -8.02 -65.00
N PRO A 833 31.15 -6.81 -64.55
CA PRO A 833 32.56 -6.69 -64.15
C PRO A 833 32.88 -5.84 -62.89
N THR A 834 33.64 -6.44 -61.95
CA THR A 834 34.84 -5.94 -61.20
C THR A 834 34.89 -4.47 -60.74
N SER A 835 34.94 -4.16 -59.42
CA SER A 835 36.09 -4.20 -58.46
C SER A 835 37.04 -2.98 -58.56
N THR A 836 37.87 -2.58 -57.58
CA THR A 836 38.38 -3.13 -56.30
C THR A 836 38.71 -1.95 -55.34
N THR A 837 38.91 -2.10 -54.02
CA THR A 837 40.21 -2.34 -53.34
C THR A 837 39.99 -2.29 -51.80
N SER A 838 40.93 -2.79 -50.98
CA SER A 838 40.73 -3.12 -49.56
C SER A 838 41.74 -2.49 -48.57
N VAL A 839 41.29 -2.32 -47.31
CA VAL A 839 42.05 -2.34 -46.03
C VAL A 839 43.21 -1.34 -45.81
N THR A 840 43.16 -0.61 -44.68
CA THR A 840 44.19 -0.58 -43.59
C THR A 840 43.64 0.25 -42.40
N SER A 841 44.08 -0.05 -41.17
CA SER A 841 43.72 0.62 -39.90
C SER A 841 44.87 1.48 -39.35
N ILE A 842 44.62 2.36 -38.35
CA ILE A 842 45.54 2.70 -37.22
C ILE A 842 44.96 3.77 -36.25
N VAL A 843 45.06 3.43 -34.95
CA VAL A 843 45.25 4.20 -33.70
C VAL A 843 44.76 5.67 -33.50
N SER A 844 44.20 5.86 -32.30
CA SER A 844 43.83 7.06 -31.52
C SER A 844 44.83 8.25 -31.46
N THR A 845 44.33 9.44 -31.08
CA THR A 845 44.78 10.14 -29.84
C THR A 845 43.85 11.27 -29.39
N THR A 846 43.98 11.68 -28.13
CA THR A 846 43.32 12.82 -27.47
C THR A 846 44.14 14.11 -27.57
N THR A 847 43.47 15.27 -27.41
CA THR A 847 44.14 16.52 -27.01
C THR A 847 43.28 17.32 -26.04
N THR A 848 43.86 17.74 -24.92
CA THR A 848 43.32 18.73 -23.97
C THR A 848 44.15 20.01 -24.03
N ALA A 849 43.55 21.16 -23.67
CA ALA A 849 44.25 22.43 -23.43
C ALA A 849 43.52 23.19 -22.29
N ALA A 850 44.22 24.08 -21.59
CA ALA A 850 43.87 24.48 -20.22
C ALA A 850 43.88 26.00 -19.93
N LEU A 851 43.59 26.31 -18.67
CA LEU A 851 43.53 27.62 -18.00
C LEU A 851 44.76 28.52 -18.22
N PRO A 852 44.61 29.83 -17.93
CA PRO A 852 45.16 30.34 -16.66
C PRO A 852 44.14 31.13 -15.81
N GLY A 853 44.50 31.45 -14.57
CA GLY A 853 43.73 32.33 -13.66
C GLY A 853 44.61 32.83 -12.49
N THR A 854 44.08 33.65 -11.57
CA THR A 854 44.83 34.06 -10.34
C THR A 854 43.97 34.67 -9.22
N THR A 855 44.40 34.41 -7.97
CA THR A 855 44.32 35.24 -6.73
C THR A 855 42.99 35.80 -6.17
N SER A 856 42.64 35.24 -4.99
CA SER A 856 42.55 35.93 -3.67
C SER A 856 41.57 37.07 -3.39
N SER A 857 40.77 36.91 -2.33
CA SER A 857 40.77 37.83 -1.18
C SER A 857 40.12 37.21 0.07
N THR A 858 40.41 37.77 1.25
CA THR A 858 39.90 37.34 2.56
C THR A 858 39.08 38.45 3.21
N VAL A 859 38.07 38.08 4.02
CA VAL A 859 37.54 38.91 5.11
C VAL A 859 37.29 38.01 6.31
N ALA A 860 37.58 38.50 7.51
CA ALA A 860 37.30 37.85 8.79
C ALA A 860 36.68 38.86 9.75
N ASN A 861 35.84 38.36 10.67
CA ASN A 861 35.58 38.80 12.06
C ASN A 861 34.36 38.00 12.59
N ASP A 862 34.14 37.80 13.88
CA ASP A 862 34.89 38.31 15.05
C ASP A 862 35.07 37.26 16.16
N LYS A 863 35.73 37.62 17.25
CA LYS A 863 36.03 36.77 18.43
C LYS A 863 35.07 36.99 19.59
N ASP A 864 34.99 35.99 20.48
CA ASP A 864 35.25 36.10 21.94
C ASP A 864 35.19 34.67 22.54
N GLU A 865 36.27 34.10 23.10
CA GLU A 865 36.96 34.39 24.37
C GLU A 865 36.24 33.92 25.66
N ARG A 866 36.54 32.68 26.09
CA ARG A 866 37.02 32.27 27.44
C ARG A 866 37.35 30.76 27.42
N LYS A 867 38.55 30.31 27.78
CA LYS A 867 39.07 30.07 29.16
C LYS A 867 38.21 29.06 29.94
N GLU A 868 38.72 28.08 30.70
CA GLU A 868 40.08 27.56 30.99
C GLU A 868 39.88 26.31 31.90
N LYS A 869 40.62 25.21 31.71
CA LYS A 869 41.20 24.28 32.75
C LYS A 869 41.23 22.78 32.39
N THR A 870 42.44 22.34 32.08
CA THR A 870 43.14 21.24 32.76
C THR A 870 44.35 21.87 33.50
N PRO A 871 45.08 21.22 34.44
CA PRO A 871 45.37 19.79 34.56
C PRO A 871 45.19 19.22 35.99
N GLU A 872 45.53 17.93 36.22
CA GLU A 872 46.78 17.47 36.88
C GLU A 872 46.72 15.93 37.10
N ALA A 873 47.78 15.30 37.63
CA ALA A 873 47.98 13.84 37.59
C ALA A 873 48.66 13.27 38.87
N ALA A 874 48.98 11.96 38.84
CA ALA A 874 49.54 11.13 39.93
C ALA A 874 48.50 10.77 41.03
N ASP A 875 48.46 9.54 41.57
CA ASP A 875 49.61 8.84 42.17
C ASP A 875 49.53 7.28 42.10
N ALA A 876 50.64 6.61 42.39
CA ALA A 876 50.81 5.15 42.54
C ALA A 876 52.15 4.83 43.26
N PRO A 877 52.43 3.61 43.77
CA PRO A 877 51.67 2.35 43.73
C PRO A 877 51.60 1.63 45.11
N LYS A 878 51.13 0.36 45.15
CA LYS A 878 51.81 -0.72 45.90
C LYS A 878 51.33 -2.13 45.54
N ILE A 879 52.23 -3.11 45.71
CA ILE A 879 52.04 -4.55 45.49
C ILE A 879 52.36 -5.29 46.79
N THR A 880 51.59 -6.33 47.14
CA THR A 880 51.95 -7.34 48.15
C THR A 880 51.47 -8.73 47.71
N VAL A 881 52.11 -9.81 48.17
CA VAL A 881 52.14 -11.12 47.48
C VAL A 881 51.87 -12.31 48.41
N LYS A 882 50.88 -13.17 48.07
CA LYS A 882 50.67 -14.62 48.41
C LYS A 882 50.61 -15.04 49.91
N PRO A 883 49.87 -16.12 50.29
CA PRO A 883 50.19 -17.50 49.90
C PRO A 883 49.01 -18.50 49.67
N GLN A 884 49.41 -19.74 49.33
CA GLN A 884 48.64 -21.01 49.18
C GLN A 884 49.41 -22.11 49.98
N PRO A 885 49.06 -23.44 50.01
CA PRO A 885 48.01 -24.21 49.33
C PRO A 885 46.82 -24.53 50.29
N PRO A 886 46.45 -25.74 50.81
CA PRO A 886 46.96 -27.13 50.67
C PRO A 886 46.13 -28.01 49.68
N VAL A 887 46.25 -29.35 49.74
CA VAL A 887 45.56 -30.36 48.90
C VAL A 887 45.16 -31.61 49.73
N LYS A 888 44.07 -32.31 49.37
CA LYS A 888 43.76 -33.73 49.68
C LYS A 888 43.06 -34.35 48.45
N GLN A 889 43.60 -35.39 47.80
CA GLN A 889 43.67 -36.83 48.14
C GLN A 889 42.36 -37.62 47.90
N GLU A 890 42.45 -38.62 47.01
CA GLU A 890 41.43 -39.65 46.70
C GLU A 890 41.45 -40.82 47.69
N PRO A 891 40.48 -41.73 47.58
CA PRO A 891 40.80 -43.16 47.54
C PRO A 891 40.19 -43.89 46.32
N ALA A 892 40.87 -44.94 45.84
CA ALA A 892 40.47 -45.72 44.66
C ALA A 892 39.85 -47.10 45.01
N LEU A 893 39.16 -47.71 44.04
CA LEU A 893 38.82 -49.14 44.00
C LEU A 893 38.87 -49.65 42.55
N ALA A 894 39.02 -50.97 42.35
CA ALA A 894 39.56 -51.53 41.11
C ALA A 894 38.96 -52.87 40.65
N GLY A 895 39.13 -53.19 39.35
CA GLY A 895 39.47 -54.56 38.93
C GLY A 895 38.79 -55.14 37.66
N LYS A 896 39.64 -55.76 36.81
CA LYS A 896 39.35 -56.86 35.85
C LYS A 896 38.56 -56.48 34.57
N THR A 897 38.77 -57.11 33.38
CA THR A 897 39.72 -58.17 32.96
C THR A 897 40.09 -58.03 31.46
N GLU A 898 40.98 -58.89 30.94
CA GLU A 898 41.65 -58.76 29.64
C GLU A 898 41.02 -59.55 28.45
N SER A 899 41.55 -59.25 27.25
CA SER A 899 41.89 -60.19 26.15
C SER A 899 40.82 -60.88 25.28
N ALA A 900 40.83 -60.49 24.00
CA ALA A 900 40.81 -61.42 22.85
C ALA A 900 41.65 -60.80 21.69
N LEU A 901 42.33 -61.62 20.88
CA LEU A 901 43.37 -61.16 19.93
C LEU A 901 43.35 -61.98 18.61
N ASN A 902 43.51 -61.31 17.46
CA ASN A 902 43.64 -61.88 16.10
C ASN A 902 42.41 -62.68 15.58
N ALA A 903 42.17 -62.87 14.28
CA ALA A 903 42.96 -62.60 13.08
C ALA A 903 42.06 -62.33 11.84
N VAL A 904 42.54 -61.55 10.86
CA VAL A 904 42.13 -61.67 9.44
C VAL A 904 43.36 -61.45 8.55
N ARG A 905 43.52 -62.28 7.51
CA ARG A 905 44.53 -62.11 6.46
C ARG A 905 43.96 -62.57 5.11
N GLN A 906 44.39 -61.92 4.03
CA GLN A 906 44.03 -62.22 2.63
C GLN A 906 42.56 -61.91 2.21
N VAL A 907 42.36 -61.82 0.89
CA VAL A 907 41.43 -60.87 0.25
C VAL A 907 40.90 -61.43 -1.08
N THR A 908 39.57 -61.37 -1.29
CA THR A 908 38.82 -61.50 -2.59
C THR A 908 38.93 -62.80 -3.41
N PRO A 909 38.07 -63.02 -4.45
CA PRO A 909 36.66 -62.60 -4.61
C PRO A 909 35.72 -63.74 -5.12
N THR A 910 34.40 -63.47 -5.11
CA THR A 910 33.35 -63.77 -6.15
C THR A 910 32.02 -64.27 -5.56
N GLY A 911 30.92 -64.07 -6.32
CA GLY A 911 29.68 -64.85 -6.17
C GLY A 911 28.52 -64.15 -5.45
N MET A 912 27.43 -63.92 -6.18
CA MET A 912 26.13 -63.46 -5.64
C MET A 912 25.45 -64.54 -4.80
N THR A 913 24.71 -64.16 -3.74
CA THR A 913 23.22 -64.22 -3.70
C THR A 913 22.69 -63.76 -2.33
N ASP A 914 21.40 -63.41 -2.28
CA ASP A 914 20.74 -62.83 -1.11
C ASP A 914 20.63 -63.77 0.09
N PHE A 915 20.72 -63.21 1.30
CA PHE A 915 20.26 -63.87 2.53
C PHE A 915 19.41 -62.88 3.35
N VAL A 916 18.09 -63.06 3.30
CA VAL A 916 17.12 -62.16 3.94
C VAL A 916 16.89 -62.60 5.38
N LEU A 917 17.04 -61.65 6.32
CA LEU A 917 16.53 -61.82 7.69
C LEU A 917 15.08 -61.33 7.78
N PRO A 918 14.13 -62.14 8.29
CA PRO A 918 12.74 -61.73 8.42
C PRO A 918 12.56 -60.75 9.59
N GLY A 919 12.06 -59.54 9.33
CA GLY A 919 11.62 -58.62 10.39
C GLY A 919 11.78 -57.11 10.17
N ALA A 920 12.42 -56.65 9.09
CA ALA A 920 12.61 -55.22 8.84
C ALA A 920 12.29 -54.82 7.38
N SER A 921 11.61 -53.69 7.19
CA SER A 921 11.37 -53.08 5.88
C SER A 921 12.56 -52.19 5.46
N PRO A 922 12.91 -52.13 4.15
CA PRO A 922 14.14 -51.48 3.71
C PRO A 922 14.00 -49.97 3.46
N VAL A 923 14.98 -49.19 3.95
CA VAL A 923 15.25 -47.82 3.50
C VAL A 923 16.76 -47.60 3.48
N PHE A 924 17.25 -46.77 2.55
CA PHE A 924 18.64 -46.34 2.36
C PHE A 924 19.62 -47.39 1.79
N ALA A 925 19.83 -47.34 0.47
CA ALA A 925 21.09 -47.73 -0.14
C ALA A 925 22.03 -46.50 -0.13
N ASN A 926 23.19 -46.62 0.51
CA ASN A 926 24.18 -45.55 0.58
C ASN A 926 25.40 -45.89 -0.28
N THR A 927 25.82 -44.97 -1.15
CA THR A 927 27.05 -45.09 -1.95
C THR A 927 28.26 -44.86 -1.05
N VAL A 928 29.27 -45.73 -1.16
CA VAL A 928 30.56 -45.57 -0.47
C VAL A 928 31.62 -45.25 -1.51
N SER A 929 32.35 -44.14 -1.33
CA SER A 929 33.47 -43.76 -2.20
C SER A 929 34.80 -44.20 -1.60
N VAL A 930 35.70 -44.71 -2.44
CA VAL A 930 37.00 -45.24 -2.02
C VAL A 930 38.09 -44.65 -2.91
N GLN A 931 39.07 -43.97 -2.31
CA GLN A 931 40.13 -43.25 -3.02
C GLN A 931 41.53 -43.72 -2.59
N PRO A 932 42.46 -43.98 -3.52
CA PRO A 932 43.81 -44.42 -3.20
C PRO A 932 44.66 -43.27 -2.62
N VAL A 933 45.12 -43.44 -1.37
CA VAL A 933 46.08 -42.52 -0.73
C VAL A 933 47.49 -42.88 -1.19
N ARG A 934 48.21 -41.89 -1.71
CA ARG A 934 49.56 -42.05 -2.27
C ARG A 934 50.62 -41.37 -1.42
N ASN A 935 51.84 -41.91 -1.41
CA ASN A 935 53.00 -41.29 -0.78
C ASN A 935 53.70 -40.27 -1.72
N ALA A 936 54.80 -39.68 -1.26
CA ALA A 936 55.53 -38.66 -2.01
C ALA A 936 56.12 -39.16 -3.35
N GLU A 937 56.43 -40.46 -3.47
CA GLU A 937 56.85 -41.09 -4.72
C GLU A 937 55.67 -41.57 -5.59
N GLY A 938 54.43 -41.25 -5.23
CA GLY A 938 53.22 -41.60 -5.97
C GLY A 938 52.70 -43.02 -5.77
N ASN A 939 53.35 -43.83 -4.93
CA ASN A 939 52.93 -45.21 -4.63
C ASN A 939 51.68 -45.22 -3.75
N VAL A 940 50.72 -46.09 -4.02
CA VAL A 940 49.52 -46.25 -3.18
C VAL A 940 49.91 -46.94 -1.87
N ILE A 941 49.76 -46.23 -0.75
CA ILE A 941 50.09 -46.72 0.60
C ILE A 941 48.85 -47.03 1.45
N GLY A 942 47.66 -46.72 0.94
CA GLY A 942 46.39 -47.06 1.56
C GLY A 942 45.20 -46.62 0.71
N TYR A 943 43.99 -46.85 1.22
CA TYR A 943 42.77 -46.35 0.61
C TYR A 943 41.93 -45.62 1.66
N ALA A 944 41.55 -44.39 1.38
CA ALA A 944 40.57 -43.66 2.18
C ALA A 944 39.17 -44.14 1.77
N VAL A 945 38.37 -44.54 2.75
CA VAL A 945 36.97 -44.93 2.56
C VAL A 945 36.11 -43.80 3.12
N SER A 946 35.54 -42.99 2.24
CA SER A 946 34.59 -41.95 2.58
C SER A 946 33.16 -42.48 2.44
N LYS A 947 32.50 -42.66 3.58
CA LYS A 947 31.04 -42.72 3.62
C LYS A 947 30.52 -41.29 3.48
N GLU A 948 29.72 -41.02 2.46
CA GLU A 948 28.90 -39.81 2.43
C GLU A 948 27.72 -39.98 3.40
N ASP A 949 27.98 -39.79 4.70
CA ASP A 949 26.93 -39.30 5.58
C ASP A 949 26.62 -37.87 5.13
N ASN A 950 25.54 -37.71 4.38
CA ASN A 950 25.03 -36.40 3.97
C ASN A 950 24.39 -35.68 5.17
N ARG A 951 25.22 -35.37 6.17
CA ARG A 951 24.91 -34.72 7.44
C ARG A 951 25.87 -33.56 7.63
N ASP A 952 25.43 -32.36 7.26
CA ASP A 952 26.07 -31.11 7.71
C ASP A 952 25.82 -30.92 9.22
N ALA A 953 26.57 -31.67 10.03
CA ALA A 953 26.58 -31.54 11.47
C ALA A 953 27.49 -30.36 11.87
N ARG A 954 26.92 -29.16 11.94
CA ARG A 954 27.52 -28.09 12.74
C ARG A 954 27.27 -28.34 14.22
N ASP A 955 28.32 -28.07 14.99
CA ASP A 955 28.41 -28.06 16.46
C ASP A 955 28.18 -29.41 17.17
N GLY A 956 29.30 -30.04 17.54
CA GLY A 956 29.40 -31.12 18.50
C GLY A 956 30.81 -31.16 19.12
N LYS A 957 30.89 -30.98 20.44
CA LYS A 957 32.07 -31.21 21.27
C LYS A 957 31.76 -32.32 22.28
#